data_AF-A0A661D0C1-F1
#
_entry.id   AF-A0A661D0C1-F1
#
_cell.length_a   1.000
_cell.length_b   1.000
_cell.length_c   1.000
_cell.angle_alpha   90.00
_cell.angle_beta   90.00
_cell.angle_gamma   90.00
#
_symmetry.space_group_name_H-M   'P 1'
#
loop_
_entity.id
_entity.type
_entity.pdbx_description
1 polymer ?
#
loop_
_entity_poly.entity_id
_entity_poly.type
_entity_poly.pdbx_seq_one_letter_code
_entity_poly.pdbx_strand_id
1 'polypeptide(L)'
;MKTQDWMEKATKAAEDVYKDFLNKVVKVGVFNDRCDSQDDHGWALFEKENQRIMAGKMHDPRTVRLMSISGKGGWNVDANTQQRYRKHNNVTLLSHLLSVTRGSLMLSALDWLGCHPDMDDAFFKRKLYVITVVAFMHEIDKDLGLSPANTVTDEQVAERMARYGINDFLRVPNVRLTPAQLLYLIDKTESQPANRPLPEAMPPYIADETLPLYVQLADKLEDSWLATDSEEGKWGIEGVLDCLKHEQSCIRSDLLRALFEQLEFSSHVIDLFEPHHPFLMDELQRQLSYSTWRLTKCHPVIESHHDGRLQLLILANKQQLAEIKEQAISNLCNSLLENSFWLELRINTRGEPSLLNHKPSHAELRQFFIEYAYDKTFQRLFLVKTIYKATIAEPLYHLLNDLGLKPVFYDKNTQLMMLYNLASLEKMREKATQQLRKAAHAILLLNLLFDPRVKDKMPYYDKREEAFLACIPKQRPNWIETIVHGHSRRVLTVLWAVTVAHNNKQVENAIWGDKGLLKDWLEGTNKKIGFRQFIKADGVTLIKNAEVYVRQLFTGKRIVTEDESAKGRCLFTEQPVNADLCIRDNMGLGKIGIKVTAFSGRDGRFEPLDFPLGKTNISPISVAEYKLRVHVYEKTPQGTRNLENLPTLISSPTTVGLFGGLAMGIEPEMALMSLQQLNEFEVKKSKITGLEHDTGRYRITRLESLVGNTAEQINQLHRLLKATRRIGRPLHVFRGLPTTNRAFFYYDAMPPLLAELLSDGKSSGLELRLEQIPAAIQRLEMAQLLLETQGYGYETLQLYAYPQTHFKGLCLAWCGLHEKSRLIARGLEQEYESYFQKEPLKPKAALTKEEGVMVRLGQAGASIQKKNDQLSHSGQTLVFNLCLDGLKERLKVRQPQTGCPYLSQDIAHLLIQTLARSGLKVDSHNDVAFHQACLTVASQFVEEFWLGVMNKHFPSQSHLRILSSIYRMSFMLQAA
;
A
#
# COMPACT_ATOMS: atom_id res chain seq x y z
N MET A 1 -32.13 -14.62 -30.86
CA MET A 1 -31.00 -14.59 -29.90
C MET A 1 -31.55 -14.38 -28.51
N LYS A 2 -30.99 -15.04 -27.49
CA LYS A 2 -31.37 -14.72 -26.10
C LYS A 2 -30.88 -13.30 -25.82
N THR A 3 -31.63 -12.53 -25.03
CA THR A 3 -31.43 -11.09 -24.78
C THR A 3 -30.04 -10.69 -24.26
N GLN A 4 -29.16 -11.65 -23.96
CA GLN A 4 -27.82 -11.46 -23.39
C GLN A 4 -26.66 -11.74 -24.37
N ASP A 5 -26.89 -12.39 -25.52
CA ASP A 5 -25.82 -12.82 -26.42
C ASP A 5 -25.07 -11.62 -27.03
N TRP A 6 -25.79 -10.53 -27.32
CA TRP A 6 -25.20 -9.30 -27.87
C TRP A 6 -24.42 -8.49 -26.82
N MET A 7 -24.86 -8.47 -25.56
CA MET A 7 -24.13 -7.82 -24.46
C MET A 7 -22.81 -8.53 -24.20
N GLU A 8 -22.81 -9.86 -24.22
CA GLU A 8 -21.57 -10.64 -24.11
C GLU A 8 -20.61 -10.34 -25.27
N LYS A 9 -21.13 -10.27 -26.51
CA LYS A 9 -20.35 -9.88 -27.70
C LYS A 9 -19.78 -8.46 -27.56
N ALA A 10 -20.58 -7.51 -27.10
CA ALA A 10 -20.18 -6.11 -26.88
C ALA A 10 -19.04 -6.02 -25.86
N THR A 11 -19.23 -6.61 -24.68
CA THR A 11 -18.24 -6.53 -23.60
C THR A 11 -16.95 -7.25 -23.97
N LYS A 12 -17.01 -8.43 -24.60
CA LYS A 12 -15.80 -9.14 -25.04
C LYS A 12 -15.01 -8.34 -26.08
N ALA A 13 -15.69 -7.74 -27.05
CA ALA A 13 -15.02 -6.90 -28.04
C ALA A 13 -14.37 -5.67 -27.41
N ALA A 14 -15.06 -4.98 -26.49
CA ALA A 14 -14.51 -3.85 -25.75
C ALA A 14 -13.32 -4.26 -24.88
N GLU A 15 -13.39 -5.40 -24.19
CA GLU A 15 -12.26 -5.96 -23.44
C GLU A 15 -11.05 -6.25 -24.33
N ASP A 16 -11.25 -6.89 -25.48
CA ASP A 16 -10.16 -7.25 -26.40
C ASP A 16 -9.46 -6.00 -26.93
N VAL A 17 -10.23 -4.99 -27.36
CA VAL A 17 -9.69 -3.71 -27.83
C VAL A 17 -8.96 -2.98 -26.70
N TYR A 18 -9.54 -2.93 -25.50
CA TYR A 18 -8.92 -2.27 -24.35
C TYR A 18 -7.64 -2.98 -23.89
N LYS A 19 -7.60 -4.33 -23.90
CA LYS A 19 -6.37 -5.10 -23.63
C LYS A 19 -5.28 -4.79 -24.66
N ASP A 20 -5.64 -4.70 -25.93
CA ASP A 20 -4.68 -4.34 -26.98
C ASP A 20 -4.15 -2.91 -26.78
N PHE A 21 -5.04 -1.97 -26.43
CA PHE A 21 -4.70 -0.59 -26.10
C PHE A 21 -3.74 -0.49 -24.90
N LEU A 22 -4.04 -1.18 -23.79
CA LEU A 22 -3.15 -1.23 -22.63
C LEU A 22 -1.76 -1.75 -23.00
N ASN A 23 -1.67 -2.76 -23.88
CA ASN A 23 -0.40 -3.36 -24.26
C ASN A 23 0.39 -2.53 -25.28
N LYS A 24 -0.27 -1.90 -26.26
CA LYS A 24 0.40 -1.18 -27.36
C LYS A 24 0.61 0.31 -27.10
N VAL A 25 -0.32 0.95 -26.40
CA VAL A 25 -0.26 2.39 -26.13
C VAL A 25 0.23 2.66 -24.72
N VAL A 26 -0.42 2.08 -23.71
CA VAL A 26 -0.10 2.39 -22.32
C VAL A 26 1.25 1.80 -21.91
N LYS A 27 1.45 0.50 -22.10
CA LYS A 27 2.69 -0.18 -21.71
C LYS A 27 3.91 0.27 -22.50
N VAL A 28 3.77 0.47 -23.81
CA VAL A 28 4.90 0.74 -24.72
C VAL A 28 5.12 2.24 -24.91
N GLY A 29 4.06 3.04 -25.00
CA GLY A 29 4.16 4.49 -25.11
C GLY A 29 4.19 5.17 -23.75
N VAL A 30 3.05 5.21 -23.07
CA VAL A 30 2.84 6.01 -21.85
C VAL A 30 3.82 5.66 -20.73
N PHE A 31 4.03 4.38 -20.43
CA PHE A 31 4.94 3.96 -19.35
C PHE A 31 6.42 4.18 -19.68
N ASN A 32 6.76 4.47 -20.93
CA ASN A 32 8.11 4.87 -21.31
C ASN A 32 8.28 6.40 -21.34
N ASP A 33 7.16 7.15 -21.35
CA ASP A 33 7.14 8.61 -21.20
C ASP A 33 7.27 8.99 -19.72
N ARG A 34 8.50 9.32 -19.31
CA ARG A 34 8.88 9.58 -17.92
C ARG A 34 9.18 11.05 -17.71
N CYS A 35 8.86 11.56 -16.52
CA CYS A 35 9.24 12.93 -16.14
C CYS A 35 10.76 13.10 -16.16
N ASP A 36 11.28 14.16 -16.75
CA ASP A 36 12.71 14.49 -16.75
C ASP A 36 13.01 15.82 -16.04
N SER A 37 14.27 16.26 -16.05
CA SER A 37 14.68 17.50 -15.37
C SER A 37 14.07 18.78 -15.96
N GLN A 38 13.43 18.71 -17.13
CA GLN A 38 12.74 19.83 -17.75
C GLN A 38 11.28 19.91 -17.29
N ASP A 39 10.71 18.80 -16.81
CA ASP A 39 9.38 18.79 -16.21
C ASP A 39 9.42 19.31 -14.77
N ASP A 40 8.37 20.05 -14.35
CA ASP A 40 8.20 20.59 -12.98
C ASP A 40 8.21 19.52 -11.86
N HIS A 41 8.21 18.23 -12.25
CA HIS A 41 8.05 17.08 -11.35
C HIS A 41 9.13 16.00 -11.54
N GLY A 42 10.09 16.20 -12.44
CA GLY A 42 11.11 15.19 -12.75
C GLY A 42 12.46 15.45 -12.09
N TRP A 43 13.31 14.43 -12.15
CA TRP A 43 14.68 14.51 -11.64
C TRP A 43 15.63 13.85 -12.65
N ALA A 44 16.86 14.36 -12.70
CA ALA A 44 17.87 13.84 -13.61
C ALA A 44 18.42 12.51 -13.09
N LEU A 45 18.33 11.45 -13.90
CA LEU A 45 18.98 10.17 -13.59
C LEU A 45 20.50 10.29 -13.66
N PHE A 46 21.19 9.59 -12.77
CA PHE A 46 22.64 9.45 -12.88
C PHE A 46 23.03 8.58 -14.08
N GLU A 47 24.21 8.83 -14.66
CA GLU A 47 24.69 8.06 -15.83
C GLU A 47 24.71 6.55 -15.58
N LYS A 48 25.11 6.15 -14.37
CA LYS A 48 25.11 4.74 -13.94
C LYS A 48 23.70 4.13 -13.91
N GLU A 49 22.69 4.90 -13.52
CA GLU A 49 21.29 4.43 -13.51
C GLU A 49 20.78 4.29 -14.94
N ASN A 50 21.03 5.28 -15.79
CA ASN A 50 20.73 5.22 -17.22
C ASN A 50 21.34 3.96 -17.87
N GLN A 51 22.63 3.69 -17.63
CA GLN A 51 23.29 2.49 -18.13
C GLN A 51 22.64 1.19 -17.63
N ARG A 52 22.19 1.15 -16.37
CA ARG A 52 21.50 -0.03 -15.79
C ARG A 52 20.11 -0.24 -16.36
N ILE A 53 19.37 0.84 -16.63
CA ILE A 53 18.05 0.80 -17.27
C ILE A 53 18.19 0.30 -18.70
N MET A 54 19.11 0.87 -19.48
CA MET A 54 19.40 0.44 -20.86
C MET A 54 19.84 -1.04 -20.94
N ALA A 55 20.54 -1.53 -19.91
CA ALA A 55 20.94 -2.94 -19.80
C ALA A 55 19.82 -3.87 -19.28
N GLY A 56 18.61 -3.38 -19.01
CA GLY A 56 17.48 -4.16 -18.48
C GLY A 56 17.70 -4.70 -17.06
N LYS A 57 18.62 -4.09 -16.29
CA LYS A 57 18.95 -4.51 -14.91
C LYS A 57 18.13 -3.76 -13.86
N MET A 58 17.57 -2.61 -14.22
CA MET A 58 16.83 -1.70 -13.35
C MET A 58 15.60 -1.17 -14.09
N HIS A 59 14.44 -1.18 -13.44
CA HIS A 59 13.25 -0.47 -13.89
C HIS A 59 13.48 1.03 -13.75
N ASP A 60 12.96 1.84 -14.67
CA ASP A 60 13.09 3.29 -14.60
C ASP A 60 12.40 3.83 -13.32
N PRO A 61 13.13 4.49 -12.41
CA PRO A 61 12.58 4.99 -11.16
C PRO A 61 11.86 6.33 -11.30
N ARG A 62 11.94 6.99 -12.47
CA ARG A 62 11.21 8.22 -12.73
C ARG A 62 9.71 7.96 -12.81
N THR A 63 8.91 8.94 -12.43
CA THR A 63 7.45 8.85 -12.51
C THR A 63 6.99 8.89 -13.96
N VAL A 64 5.95 8.12 -14.27
CA VAL A 64 5.26 8.20 -15.57
C VAL A 64 4.62 9.58 -15.70
N ARG A 65 4.83 10.26 -16.83
CA ARG A 65 4.43 11.66 -16.99
C ARG A 65 2.94 11.91 -16.78
N LEU A 66 2.08 11.07 -17.38
CA LEU A 66 0.62 11.19 -17.18
C LEU A 66 0.18 10.83 -15.75
N MET A 67 1.02 10.17 -14.95
CA MET A 67 0.76 9.94 -13.52
C MET A 67 1.19 11.11 -12.63
N SER A 68 1.99 12.06 -13.13
CA SER A 68 2.37 13.27 -12.37
C SER A 68 1.42 14.45 -12.56
N ILE A 69 0.55 14.38 -13.57
CA ILE A 69 -0.43 15.44 -13.88
C ILE A 69 -1.76 15.05 -13.25
N SER A 70 -2.46 15.99 -12.60
CA SER A 70 -3.81 15.75 -12.09
C SER A 70 -4.83 15.81 -13.23
N GLY A 71 -5.68 14.79 -13.34
CA GLY A 71 -6.85 14.82 -14.23
C GLY A 71 -7.97 15.65 -13.61
N LYS A 72 -8.32 15.33 -12.35
CA LYS A 72 -9.34 16.03 -11.55
C LYS A 72 -8.87 16.14 -10.09
N GLY A 73 -9.35 17.19 -9.40
CA GLY A 73 -9.16 17.35 -7.95
C GLY A 73 -7.74 17.69 -7.47
N GLY A 74 -6.89 18.25 -8.34
CA GLY A 74 -5.50 18.60 -8.06
C GLY A 74 -5.31 19.82 -7.15
N TRP A 75 -4.12 20.39 -7.17
CA TRP A 75 -3.74 21.58 -6.40
C TRP A 75 -3.32 22.76 -7.27
N ASN A 76 -3.71 23.97 -6.86
CA ASN A 76 -3.32 25.23 -7.47
C ASN A 76 -3.04 26.30 -6.39
N VAL A 77 -2.11 27.21 -6.68
CA VAL A 77 -1.78 28.36 -5.83
C VAL A 77 -2.94 29.37 -5.77
N ASP A 78 -3.71 29.49 -6.86
CA ASP A 78 -4.90 30.33 -6.93
C ASP A 78 -6.05 29.77 -6.07
N ALA A 79 -6.54 30.59 -5.14
CA ALA A 79 -7.52 30.17 -4.15
C ALA A 79 -8.88 29.76 -4.76
N ASN A 80 -9.31 30.45 -5.83
CA ASN A 80 -10.58 30.17 -6.49
C ASN A 80 -10.54 28.84 -7.24
N THR A 81 -9.46 28.60 -7.98
CA THR A 81 -9.19 27.34 -8.67
C THR A 81 -9.08 26.20 -7.66
N GLN A 82 -8.35 26.42 -6.55
CA GLN A 82 -8.22 25.44 -5.48
C GLN A 82 -9.57 25.07 -4.85
N GLN A 83 -10.46 26.04 -4.63
CA GLN A 83 -11.79 25.78 -4.08
C GLN A 83 -12.63 24.89 -5.00
N ARG A 84 -12.51 25.05 -6.32
CA ARG A 84 -13.16 24.15 -7.30
C ARG A 84 -12.57 22.75 -7.27
N TYR A 85 -11.24 22.64 -7.23
CA TYR A 85 -10.56 21.34 -7.20
C TYR A 85 -10.86 20.54 -5.93
N ARG A 86 -11.02 21.20 -4.78
CA ARG A 86 -11.38 20.54 -3.50
C ARG A 86 -12.72 19.79 -3.52
N LYS A 87 -13.60 20.06 -4.47
CA LYS A 87 -14.88 19.35 -4.65
C LYS A 87 -14.72 17.94 -5.22
N HIS A 88 -13.55 17.62 -5.76
CA HIS A 88 -13.28 16.35 -6.43
C HIS A 88 -12.26 15.51 -5.67
N ASN A 89 -12.42 14.20 -5.78
CA ASN A 89 -11.34 13.25 -5.47
C ASN A 89 -10.16 13.50 -6.40
N ASN A 90 -8.94 13.53 -5.85
CA ASN A 90 -7.76 13.73 -6.67
C ASN A 90 -7.38 12.44 -7.40
N VAL A 91 -7.32 12.48 -8.73
CA VAL A 91 -6.87 11.38 -9.58
C VAL A 91 -5.84 11.87 -10.59
N THR A 92 -4.95 10.99 -11.01
CA THR A 92 -3.98 11.29 -12.07
C THR A 92 -4.68 11.44 -13.42
N LEU A 93 -4.06 12.16 -14.35
CA LEU A 93 -4.54 12.32 -15.72
C LEU A 93 -4.62 10.94 -16.40
N LEU A 94 -3.63 10.06 -16.18
CA LEU A 94 -3.69 8.70 -16.69
C LEU A 94 -4.94 7.94 -16.20
N SER A 95 -5.22 7.94 -14.89
CA SER A 95 -6.38 7.24 -14.33
C SER A 95 -7.69 7.78 -14.89
N HIS A 96 -7.80 9.10 -15.07
CA HIS A 96 -8.94 9.77 -15.70
C HIS A 96 -9.08 9.33 -17.17
N LEU A 97 -8.05 9.47 -17.99
CA LEU A 97 -8.09 9.10 -19.40
C LEU A 97 -8.45 7.62 -19.61
N LEU A 98 -7.92 6.71 -18.77
CA LEU A 98 -8.26 5.28 -18.82
C LEU A 98 -9.70 4.99 -18.38
N SER A 99 -10.23 5.75 -17.43
CA SER A 99 -11.62 5.66 -17.00
C SER A 99 -12.58 6.11 -18.10
N VAL A 100 -12.37 7.30 -18.69
CA VAL A 100 -13.14 7.78 -19.86
C VAL A 100 -13.04 6.79 -21.02
N THR A 101 -11.84 6.30 -21.33
CA THR A 101 -11.63 5.31 -22.42
C THR A 101 -12.47 4.05 -22.22
N ARG A 102 -12.48 3.46 -21.01
CA ARG A 102 -13.31 2.30 -20.68
C ARG A 102 -14.81 2.62 -20.77
N GLY A 103 -15.21 3.77 -20.22
CA GLY A 103 -16.58 4.30 -20.31
C GLY A 103 -17.08 4.40 -21.74
N SER A 104 -16.34 5.12 -22.59
CA SER A 104 -16.69 5.34 -24.00
C SER A 104 -16.74 4.03 -24.77
N LEU A 105 -15.75 3.15 -24.59
CA LEU A 105 -15.71 1.84 -25.23
C LEU A 105 -16.92 0.99 -24.88
N MET A 106 -17.23 0.86 -23.59
CA MET A 106 -18.33 0.00 -23.13
C MET A 106 -19.69 0.56 -23.51
N LEU A 107 -19.93 1.85 -23.29
CA LEU A 107 -21.21 2.49 -23.62
C LEU A 107 -21.49 2.43 -25.12
N SER A 108 -20.50 2.75 -25.96
CA SER A 108 -20.65 2.66 -27.42
C SER A 108 -20.82 1.23 -27.91
N ALA A 109 -20.07 0.26 -27.38
CA ALA A 109 -20.20 -1.15 -27.73
C ALA A 109 -21.60 -1.69 -27.42
N LEU A 110 -22.12 -1.37 -26.23
CA LEU A 110 -23.47 -1.77 -25.82
C LEU A 110 -24.54 -1.10 -26.69
N ASP A 111 -24.40 0.18 -26.98
CA ASP A 111 -25.39 0.90 -27.77
C ASP A 111 -25.42 0.42 -29.23
N TRP A 112 -24.26 0.29 -29.87
CA TRP A 112 -24.14 -0.11 -31.28
C TRP A 112 -24.64 -1.54 -31.54
N LEU A 113 -24.27 -2.51 -30.69
CA LEU A 113 -24.78 -3.87 -30.82
C LEU A 113 -26.21 -4.02 -30.28
N GLY A 114 -26.65 -3.13 -29.39
CA GLY A 114 -28.05 -3.05 -28.98
C GLY A 114 -28.96 -2.62 -30.13
N CYS A 115 -28.51 -1.69 -30.98
CA CYS A 115 -29.22 -1.27 -32.18
C CYS A 115 -29.09 -2.29 -33.34
N HIS A 116 -27.89 -2.83 -33.53
CA HIS A 116 -27.55 -3.70 -34.65
C HIS A 116 -26.75 -4.93 -34.17
N PRO A 117 -27.41 -5.96 -33.62
CA PRO A 117 -26.73 -7.16 -33.10
C PRO A 117 -25.86 -7.89 -34.13
N ASP A 118 -26.27 -7.84 -35.40
CA ASP A 118 -25.62 -8.50 -36.54
C ASP A 118 -24.60 -7.58 -37.25
N MET A 119 -24.16 -6.49 -36.62
CA MET A 119 -23.11 -5.62 -37.17
C MET A 119 -21.85 -6.42 -37.50
N ASP A 120 -21.26 -6.15 -38.68
CA ASP A 120 -20.01 -6.78 -39.13
C ASP A 120 -18.90 -6.57 -38.09
N ASP A 121 -18.26 -7.67 -37.69
CA ASP A 121 -17.27 -7.68 -36.61
C ASP A 121 -16.03 -6.83 -36.93
N ALA A 122 -15.60 -6.80 -38.20
CA ALA A 122 -14.45 -6.02 -38.61
C ALA A 122 -14.76 -4.52 -38.59
N PHE A 123 -15.93 -4.12 -39.09
CA PHE A 123 -16.42 -2.76 -39.01
C PHE A 123 -16.61 -2.29 -37.56
N PHE A 124 -17.26 -3.11 -36.73
CA PHE A 124 -17.46 -2.83 -35.31
C PHE A 124 -16.15 -2.63 -34.56
N LYS A 125 -15.18 -3.54 -34.74
CA LYS A 125 -13.84 -3.40 -34.15
C LYS A 125 -13.15 -2.12 -34.62
N ARG A 126 -13.20 -1.77 -35.92
CA ARG A 126 -12.62 -0.51 -36.42
C ARG A 126 -13.17 0.70 -35.69
N LYS A 127 -14.50 0.78 -35.46
CA LYS A 127 -15.11 1.87 -34.69
C LYS A 127 -14.60 1.91 -33.25
N LEU A 128 -14.49 0.76 -32.58
CA LEU A 128 -13.99 0.66 -31.20
C LEU A 128 -12.53 1.14 -31.05
N TYR A 129 -11.65 0.83 -32.00
CA TYR A 129 -10.27 1.33 -31.98
C TYR A 129 -10.22 2.86 -32.12
N VAL A 130 -11.05 3.45 -32.99
CA VAL A 130 -11.10 4.91 -33.13
C VAL A 130 -11.57 5.59 -31.84
N ILE A 131 -12.67 5.12 -31.25
CA ILE A 131 -13.20 5.76 -30.03
C ILE A 131 -12.23 5.66 -28.86
N THR A 132 -11.44 4.59 -28.79
CA THR A 132 -10.39 4.43 -27.77
C THR A 132 -9.37 5.56 -27.86
N VAL A 133 -8.91 5.89 -29.07
CA VAL A 133 -7.90 6.93 -29.28
C VAL A 133 -8.48 8.32 -29.02
N VAL A 134 -9.69 8.59 -29.50
CA VAL A 134 -10.37 9.87 -29.25
C VAL A 134 -10.59 10.07 -27.75
N ALA A 135 -11.08 9.06 -27.04
CA ALA A 135 -11.28 9.11 -25.59
C ALA A 135 -9.97 9.30 -24.82
N PHE A 136 -8.91 8.58 -25.19
CA PHE A 136 -7.61 8.72 -24.52
C PHE A 136 -6.96 10.09 -24.74
N MET A 137 -7.24 10.75 -25.86
CA MET A 137 -6.63 12.05 -26.21
C MET A 137 -7.56 13.25 -26.00
N HIS A 138 -8.74 13.08 -25.40
CA HIS A 138 -9.72 14.16 -25.35
C HIS A 138 -9.24 15.39 -24.54
N GLU A 139 -8.44 15.19 -23.49
CA GLU A 139 -7.78 16.26 -22.72
C GLU A 139 -6.29 16.41 -23.08
N ILE A 140 -5.96 16.41 -24.38
CA ILE A 140 -4.58 16.58 -24.86
C ILE A 140 -3.98 17.94 -24.45
N ASP A 141 -4.81 18.96 -24.27
CA ASP A 141 -4.39 20.28 -23.78
C ASP A 141 -3.73 20.22 -22.39
N LYS A 142 -4.30 19.43 -21.47
CA LYS A 142 -3.71 19.17 -20.15
C LYS A 142 -2.43 18.37 -20.23
N ASP A 143 -2.38 17.35 -21.10
CA ASP A 143 -1.15 16.63 -21.39
C ASP A 143 -0.07 17.61 -21.90
N LEU A 144 -0.41 18.53 -22.79
CA LEU A 144 0.54 19.52 -23.31
C LEU A 144 0.88 20.65 -22.32
N GLY A 145 0.22 20.73 -21.17
CA GLY A 145 0.40 21.80 -20.19
C GLY A 145 -0.05 23.17 -20.71
N LEU A 146 -1.00 23.19 -21.65
CA LEU A 146 -1.48 24.43 -22.26
C LEU A 146 -2.45 25.14 -21.33
N SER A 147 -2.34 26.47 -21.27
CA SER A 147 -3.38 27.30 -20.64
C SER A 147 -4.64 27.31 -21.51
N PRO A 148 -5.84 27.54 -20.93
CA PRO A 148 -7.10 27.59 -21.69
C PRO A 148 -7.14 28.62 -22.85
N ALA A 149 -6.22 29.58 -22.87
CA ALA A 149 -6.11 30.58 -23.94
C ALA A 149 -5.35 30.08 -25.19
N ASN A 150 -4.64 28.96 -25.08
CA ASN A 150 -3.81 28.42 -26.16
C ASN A 150 -4.53 27.28 -26.89
N THR A 151 -4.44 27.27 -28.21
CA THR A 151 -5.04 26.21 -29.04
C THR A 151 -4.04 25.10 -29.32
N VAL A 152 -4.54 23.87 -29.39
CA VAL A 152 -3.76 22.69 -29.76
C VAL A 152 -3.53 22.70 -31.28
N THR A 153 -2.30 22.41 -31.72
CA THR A 153 -1.95 22.36 -33.16
C THR A 153 -1.82 20.93 -33.68
N ASP A 154 -1.92 20.77 -35.01
CA ASP A 154 -1.77 19.47 -35.68
C ASP A 154 -0.40 18.83 -35.42
N GLU A 155 0.68 19.63 -35.34
CA GLU A 155 2.02 19.12 -35.03
C GLU A 155 2.11 18.57 -33.61
N GLN A 156 1.44 19.21 -32.64
CA GLN A 156 1.39 18.73 -31.25
C GLN A 156 0.62 17.42 -31.15
N VAL A 157 -0.49 17.30 -31.88
CA VAL A 157 -1.23 16.03 -31.99
C VAL A 157 -0.38 14.95 -32.65
N ALA A 158 0.31 15.28 -33.75
CA ALA A 158 1.20 14.34 -34.44
C ALA A 158 2.32 13.83 -33.52
N GLU A 159 2.92 14.72 -32.73
CA GLU A 159 3.96 14.40 -31.76
C GLU A 159 3.42 13.45 -30.69
N ARG A 160 2.24 13.72 -30.11
CA ARG A 160 1.62 12.84 -29.10
C ARG A 160 1.18 11.51 -29.66
N MET A 161 0.65 11.48 -30.87
CA MET A 161 0.33 10.23 -31.58
C MET A 161 1.57 9.35 -31.77
N ALA A 162 2.71 9.95 -32.12
CA ALA A 162 3.97 9.24 -32.26
C ALA A 162 4.52 8.79 -30.90
N ARG A 163 4.52 9.68 -29.90
CA ARG A 163 5.02 9.44 -28.54
C ARG A 163 4.30 8.25 -27.87
N TYR A 164 2.99 8.15 -28.04
CA TYR A 164 2.19 7.08 -27.44
C TYR A 164 1.98 5.86 -28.36
N GLY A 165 2.52 5.84 -29.58
CA GLY A 165 2.38 4.70 -30.49
C GLY A 165 0.95 4.50 -31.03
N ILE A 166 0.15 5.55 -31.08
CA ILE A 166 -1.26 5.50 -31.50
C ILE A 166 -1.42 5.04 -32.95
N ASN A 167 -0.50 5.46 -33.83
CA ASN A 167 -0.51 5.03 -35.23
C ASN A 167 -0.36 3.50 -35.37
N ASP A 168 0.48 2.88 -34.53
CA ASP A 168 0.68 1.44 -34.56
C ASP A 168 -0.50 0.66 -33.97
N PHE A 169 -1.19 1.25 -32.99
CA PHE A 169 -2.46 0.73 -32.48
C PHE A 169 -3.56 0.77 -33.56
N LEU A 170 -3.75 1.89 -34.26
CA LEU A 170 -4.77 2.02 -35.31
C LEU A 170 -4.49 1.19 -36.58
N ARG A 171 -3.23 0.84 -36.83
CA ARG A 171 -2.87 -0.06 -37.95
C ARG A 171 -3.43 -1.47 -37.79
N VAL A 172 -3.63 -1.97 -36.57
CA VAL A 172 -4.14 -3.32 -36.30
C VAL A 172 -5.48 -3.59 -37.02
N PRO A 173 -6.50 -2.72 -36.89
CA PRO A 173 -7.76 -2.87 -37.63
C PRO A 173 -7.73 -2.28 -39.06
N ASN A 174 -6.56 -1.90 -39.58
CA ASN A 174 -6.38 -1.16 -40.83
C ASN A 174 -7.07 0.22 -40.85
N VAL A 175 -6.96 0.98 -39.75
CA VAL A 175 -7.47 2.36 -39.65
C VAL A 175 -6.31 3.35 -39.74
N ARG A 176 -6.56 4.49 -40.38
CA ARG A 176 -5.63 5.63 -40.42
C ARG A 176 -6.40 6.91 -40.10
N LEU A 177 -5.86 7.70 -39.20
CA LEU A 177 -6.32 9.04 -38.88
C LEU A 177 -5.14 10.00 -39.01
N THR A 178 -5.36 11.12 -39.69
CA THR A 178 -4.41 12.23 -39.68
C THR A 178 -4.51 13.01 -38.36
N PRO A 179 -3.47 13.76 -37.95
CA PRO A 179 -3.53 14.61 -36.77
C PRO A 179 -4.72 15.59 -36.80
N ALA A 180 -4.97 16.24 -37.93
CA ALA A 180 -6.10 17.16 -38.12
C ALA A 180 -7.47 16.47 -37.97
N GLN A 181 -7.62 15.23 -38.47
CA GLN A 181 -8.84 14.44 -38.30
C GLN A 181 -9.07 14.03 -36.85
N LEU A 182 -8.00 13.66 -36.14
CA LEU A 182 -8.09 13.31 -34.73
C LEU A 182 -8.43 14.54 -33.88
N LEU A 183 -7.77 15.67 -34.15
CA LEU A 183 -8.06 16.94 -33.49
C LEU A 183 -9.52 17.37 -33.70
N TYR A 184 -10.02 17.27 -34.93
CA TYR A 184 -11.43 17.51 -35.24
C TYR A 184 -12.38 16.65 -34.40
N LEU A 185 -12.07 15.35 -34.21
CA LEU A 185 -12.89 14.46 -33.39
C LEU A 185 -12.79 14.79 -31.89
N ILE A 186 -11.61 15.16 -31.41
CA ILE A 186 -11.38 15.61 -30.03
C ILE A 186 -12.20 16.88 -29.75
N ASP A 187 -12.16 17.86 -30.64
CA ASP A 187 -12.89 19.13 -30.45
C ASP A 187 -14.42 18.94 -30.39
N LYS A 188 -14.93 17.84 -30.98
CA LYS A 188 -16.34 17.45 -30.91
C LYS A 188 -16.73 16.77 -29.60
N THR A 189 -15.77 16.43 -28.75
CA THR A 189 -16.03 15.93 -27.38
C THR A 189 -16.37 17.06 -26.43
N GLU A 190 -15.95 18.29 -26.74
CA GLU A 190 -16.22 19.48 -25.94
C GLU A 190 -17.67 19.98 -26.09
N SER A 191 -18.25 20.47 -24.99
CA SER A 191 -19.62 21.00 -24.98
C SER A 191 -19.78 22.32 -25.75
N GLN A 192 -18.66 23.04 -25.96
CA GLN A 192 -18.58 24.23 -26.80
C GLN A 192 -17.46 23.99 -27.82
N PRO A 193 -17.75 23.74 -29.10
CA PRO A 193 -16.71 23.50 -30.07
C PRO A 193 -15.83 24.74 -30.20
N ALA A 194 -14.52 24.58 -30.04
CA ALA A 194 -13.57 25.59 -30.50
C ALA A 194 -13.86 25.88 -31.98
N ASN A 195 -14.07 27.14 -32.36
CA ASN A 195 -14.25 27.56 -33.76
C ASN A 195 -12.94 27.36 -34.54
N ARG A 196 -12.59 26.09 -34.81
CA ARG A 196 -11.38 25.68 -35.51
C ARG A 196 -11.71 25.33 -36.97
N PRO A 197 -10.75 25.54 -37.88
CA PRO A 197 -10.92 25.21 -39.30
C PRO A 197 -11.13 23.69 -39.48
N LEU A 198 -11.96 23.33 -40.46
CA LEU A 198 -12.21 21.93 -40.83
C LEU A 198 -10.92 21.28 -41.35
N PRO A 199 -10.71 19.97 -41.11
CA PRO A 199 -9.58 19.24 -41.68
C PRO A 199 -9.70 19.19 -43.22
N GLU A 200 -8.57 19.11 -43.91
CA GLU A 200 -8.53 19.01 -45.39
C GLU A 200 -9.34 17.81 -45.92
N ALA A 201 -9.38 16.72 -45.16
CA ALA A 201 -10.23 15.56 -45.41
C ALA A 201 -10.96 15.17 -44.13
N MET A 202 -12.28 15.00 -44.23
CA MET A 202 -13.10 14.54 -43.09
C MET A 202 -12.65 13.16 -42.60
N PRO A 203 -12.83 12.84 -41.30
CA PRO A 203 -12.56 11.50 -40.77
C PRO A 203 -13.28 10.41 -41.59
N PRO A 204 -12.72 9.19 -41.66
CA PRO A 204 -13.34 8.09 -42.39
C PRO A 204 -14.73 7.77 -41.81
N TYR A 205 -15.65 7.23 -42.62
CA TYR A 205 -17.04 6.96 -42.23
C TYR A 205 -17.21 6.14 -40.92
N ILE A 206 -16.22 5.31 -40.58
CA ILE A 206 -16.17 4.58 -39.29
C ILE A 206 -16.09 5.51 -38.06
N ALA A 207 -15.66 6.75 -38.24
CA ALA A 207 -15.50 7.80 -37.24
C ALA A 207 -16.58 8.88 -37.44
N ASP A 208 -17.85 8.45 -37.44
CA ASP A 208 -18.98 9.37 -37.56
C ASP A 208 -19.07 10.35 -36.37
N GLU A 209 -19.88 11.41 -36.53
CA GLU A 209 -20.02 12.47 -35.53
C GLU A 209 -20.70 12.04 -34.22
N THR A 210 -21.14 10.78 -34.10
CA THR A 210 -21.77 10.26 -32.88
C THR A 210 -20.76 9.73 -31.89
N LEU A 211 -19.59 9.32 -32.40
CA LEU A 211 -18.50 8.76 -31.60
C LEU A 211 -18.01 9.74 -30.51
N PRO A 212 -17.75 11.03 -30.79
CA PRO A 212 -17.35 12.00 -29.77
C PRO A 212 -18.38 12.17 -28.64
N LEU A 213 -19.67 11.95 -28.91
CA LEU A 213 -20.73 12.12 -27.91
C LEU A 213 -20.68 11.06 -26.79
N TYR A 214 -20.21 9.83 -27.10
CA TYR A 214 -19.98 8.82 -26.06
C TYR A 214 -18.73 9.14 -25.21
N VAL A 215 -17.75 9.85 -25.78
CA VAL A 215 -16.60 10.36 -25.02
C VAL A 215 -17.05 11.44 -24.05
N GLN A 216 -17.84 12.40 -24.55
CA GLN A 216 -18.44 13.44 -23.72
C GLN A 216 -19.29 12.85 -22.57
N LEU A 217 -20.13 11.86 -22.86
CA LEU A 217 -20.93 11.18 -21.82
C LEU A 217 -20.03 10.50 -20.78
N ALA A 218 -18.97 9.81 -21.20
CA ALA A 218 -18.06 9.13 -20.28
C ALA A 218 -17.28 10.12 -19.39
N ASP A 219 -16.77 11.23 -19.92
CA ASP A 219 -16.12 12.28 -19.13
C ASP A 219 -17.09 12.87 -18.09
N LYS A 220 -18.33 13.20 -18.47
CA LYS A 220 -19.34 13.71 -17.53
C LYS A 220 -19.73 12.71 -16.44
N LEU A 221 -19.81 11.42 -16.78
CA LEU A 221 -20.08 10.36 -15.80
C LEU A 221 -18.94 10.24 -14.79
N GLU A 222 -17.69 10.32 -15.25
CA GLU A 222 -16.54 10.31 -14.35
C GLU A 222 -16.47 11.58 -13.49
N ASP A 223 -16.71 12.76 -14.07
CA ASP A 223 -16.74 14.03 -13.35
C ASP A 223 -17.78 13.98 -12.21
N SER A 224 -18.98 13.50 -12.53
CA SER A 224 -20.07 13.30 -11.56
C SER A 224 -19.69 12.31 -10.45
N TRP A 225 -18.98 11.23 -10.80
CA TRP A 225 -18.51 10.23 -9.85
C TRP A 225 -17.44 10.78 -8.90
N LEU A 226 -16.49 11.56 -9.40
CA LEU A 226 -15.39 12.10 -8.63
C LEU A 226 -15.79 13.33 -7.79
N ALA A 227 -16.86 14.02 -8.17
CA ALA A 227 -17.47 15.11 -7.42
C ALA A 227 -18.17 14.59 -6.14
N THR A 228 -17.98 15.31 -5.04
CA THR A 228 -18.35 14.80 -3.70
C THR A 228 -19.10 15.78 -2.80
N ASP A 229 -19.39 17.02 -3.23
CA ASP A 229 -20.21 18.00 -2.47
C ASP A 229 -20.87 19.11 -3.32
N SER A 230 -22.18 19.33 -3.07
CA SER A 230 -22.79 20.66 -2.95
C SER A 230 -24.14 20.57 -2.21
N GLU A 231 -24.53 21.64 -1.50
CA GLU A 231 -25.85 21.81 -0.87
C GLU A 231 -27.05 21.78 -1.86
N GLU A 232 -26.82 21.76 -3.18
CA GLU A 232 -27.85 21.94 -4.22
C GLU A 232 -27.89 20.83 -5.32
N GLY A 233 -27.23 19.67 -5.17
CA GLY A 233 -27.15 18.70 -6.27
C GLY A 233 -26.84 17.24 -5.90
N LYS A 234 -27.17 16.31 -6.82
CA LYS A 234 -26.83 14.88 -6.75
C LYS A 234 -25.41 14.66 -7.29
N TRP A 235 -24.51 14.12 -6.47
CA TRP A 235 -23.10 13.86 -6.83
C TRP A 235 -22.67 12.43 -6.44
N GLY A 236 -21.45 12.02 -6.79
CA GLY A 236 -20.99 10.65 -6.61
C GLY A 236 -21.86 9.67 -7.41
N ILE A 237 -22.20 8.52 -6.82
CA ILE A 237 -23.01 7.50 -7.51
C ILE A 237 -24.42 7.99 -7.87
N GLU A 238 -24.99 8.91 -7.10
CA GLU A 238 -26.30 9.50 -7.41
C GLU A 238 -26.22 10.44 -8.60
N GLY A 239 -25.13 11.21 -8.72
CA GLY A 239 -24.86 12.04 -9.90
C GLY A 239 -24.67 11.20 -11.16
N VAL A 240 -23.95 10.07 -11.06
CA VAL A 240 -23.80 9.11 -12.16
C VAL A 240 -25.16 8.55 -12.60
N LEU A 241 -26.00 8.14 -11.64
CA LEU A 241 -27.36 7.67 -11.93
C LEU A 241 -28.22 8.73 -12.62
N ASP A 242 -28.14 9.97 -12.15
CA ASP A 242 -28.87 11.10 -12.73
C ASP A 242 -28.42 11.40 -14.16
N CYS A 243 -27.10 11.42 -14.39
CA CYS A 243 -26.50 11.59 -15.70
C CYS A 243 -26.94 10.48 -16.68
N LEU A 244 -26.89 9.20 -16.29
CA LEU A 244 -27.33 8.08 -17.14
C LEU A 244 -28.83 8.16 -17.51
N LYS A 245 -29.66 8.77 -16.67
CA LYS A 245 -31.10 8.93 -16.93
C LYS A 245 -31.40 10.10 -17.86
N HIS A 246 -30.76 11.23 -17.64
CA HIS A 246 -31.16 12.47 -18.29
C HIS A 246 -30.29 12.82 -19.50
N GLU A 247 -29.02 12.39 -19.52
CA GLU A 247 -28.07 12.68 -20.60
C GLU A 247 -27.95 11.54 -21.63
N GLN A 248 -29.08 11.11 -22.19
CA GLN A 248 -29.15 9.99 -23.14
C GLN A 248 -29.08 10.42 -24.62
N SER A 249 -28.64 11.63 -24.92
CA SER A 249 -28.67 12.21 -26.27
C SER A 249 -27.88 11.41 -27.31
N CYS A 250 -26.81 10.73 -26.89
CA CYS A 250 -25.98 9.90 -27.76
C CYS A 250 -26.43 8.43 -27.84
N ILE A 251 -27.19 7.94 -26.85
CA ILE A 251 -27.63 6.55 -26.77
C ILE A 251 -28.79 6.36 -27.74
N ARG A 252 -28.72 5.39 -28.65
CA ARG A 252 -29.75 5.14 -29.69
C ARG A 252 -30.59 3.89 -29.42
N SER A 253 -30.06 2.95 -28.64
CA SER A 253 -30.69 1.69 -28.30
C SER A 253 -31.83 1.90 -27.31
N ASP A 254 -33.06 1.63 -27.74
CA ASP A 254 -34.24 1.68 -26.86
C ASP A 254 -34.10 0.73 -25.66
N LEU A 255 -33.44 -0.42 -25.86
CA LEU A 255 -33.16 -1.38 -24.78
C LEU A 255 -32.24 -0.78 -23.71
N LEU A 256 -31.21 -0.05 -24.14
CA LEU A 256 -30.23 0.55 -23.21
C LEU A 256 -30.84 1.77 -22.49
N ARG A 257 -31.63 2.60 -23.20
CA ARG A 257 -32.38 3.71 -22.60
C ARG A 257 -33.36 3.21 -21.53
N ALA A 258 -34.16 2.20 -21.86
CA ALA A 258 -35.10 1.59 -20.93
C ALA A 258 -34.39 1.00 -19.69
N LEU A 259 -33.21 0.41 -19.87
CA LEU A 259 -32.37 -0.06 -18.76
C LEU A 259 -31.93 1.11 -17.86
N PHE A 260 -31.46 2.20 -18.46
CA PHE A 260 -30.99 3.39 -17.73
C PHE A 260 -32.11 4.11 -16.97
N GLU A 261 -33.29 4.23 -17.57
CA GLU A 261 -34.48 4.81 -16.93
C GLU A 261 -34.89 4.04 -15.65
N GLN A 262 -34.73 2.71 -15.68
CA GLN A 262 -35.05 1.82 -14.56
C GLN A 262 -34.01 1.81 -13.44
N LEU A 263 -32.83 2.41 -13.64
CA LEU A 263 -31.79 2.42 -12.62
C LEU A 263 -32.26 3.20 -11.38
N GLU A 264 -32.36 2.56 -10.23
CA GLU A 264 -32.64 3.24 -8.97
C GLU A 264 -31.53 2.93 -7.98
N PHE A 265 -31.20 3.90 -7.12
CA PHE A 265 -30.19 3.72 -6.07
C PHE A 265 -30.49 2.47 -5.22
N SER A 266 -31.73 2.31 -4.75
CA SER A 266 -32.14 1.19 -3.89
C SER A 266 -32.05 -0.19 -4.55
N SER A 267 -31.97 -0.26 -5.88
CA SER A 267 -32.12 -1.51 -6.63
C SER A 267 -31.00 -1.83 -7.62
N HIS A 268 -30.03 -0.94 -7.78
CA HIS A 268 -28.90 -1.11 -8.72
C HIS A 268 -27.55 -0.71 -8.11
N VAL A 269 -27.56 -0.07 -6.94
CA VAL A 269 -26.36 0.33 -6.21
C VAL A 269 -26.12 -0.61 -5.03
N ILE A 270 -24.87 -1.04 -4.89
CA ILE A 270 -24.34 -1.62 -3.67
C ILE A 270 -23.43 -0.56 -3.06
N ASP A 271 -23.81 -0.04 -1.91
CA ASP A 271 -23.05 0.95 -1.15
C ASP A 271 -22.93 0.47 0.29
N LEU A 272 -21.77 -0.07 0.64
CA LEU A 272 -21.49 -0.65 1.95
C LEU A 272 -20.36 0.13 2.60
N PHE A 273 -20.60 0.69 3.79
CA PHE A 273 -19.56 1.28 4.62
C PHE A 273 -19.20 0.31 5.74
N GLU A 274 -18.05 -0.35 5.61
CA GLU A 274 -17.54 -1.38 6.52
C GLU A 274 -16.02 -1.21 6.74
N PRO A 275 -15.60 -0.22 7.56
CA PRO A 275 -14.19 0.07 7.79
C PRO A 275 -13.47 -0.96 8.67
N HIS A 276 -14.18 -1.83 9.40
CA HIS A 276 -13.56 -2.79 10.32
C HIS A 276 -13.03 -4.04 9.61
N HIS A 277 -13.60 -4.40 8.46
CA HIS A 277 -13.32 -5.67 7.78
C HIS A 277 -12.88 -5.49 6.30
N PRO A 278 -11.79 -4.74 6.05
CA PRO A 278 -11.38 -4.38 4.69
C PRO A 278 -10.94 -5.56 3.81
N PHE A 279 -10.36 -6.64 4.35
CA PHE A 279 -10.00 -7.81 3.52
C PHE A 279 -11.23 -8.61 3.09
N LEU A 280 -12.24 -8.71 3.97
CA LEU A 280 -13.54 -9.29 3.61
C LEU A 280 -14.25 -8.45 2.55
N MET A 281 -14.19 -7.12 2.64
CA MET A 281 -14.77 -6.24 1.61
C MET A 281 -14.03 -6.34 0.26
N ASP A 282 -12.70 -6.47 0.26
CA ASP A 282 -11.93 -6.77 -0.95
C ASP A 282 -12.40 -8.07 -1.63
N GLU A 283 -12.57 -9.12 -0.82
CA GLU A 283 -13.01 -10.41 -1.34
C GLU A 283 -14.48 -10.35 -1.81
N LEU A 284 -15.36 -9.67 -1.08
CA LEU A 284 -16.74 -9.45 -1.49
C LEU A 284 -16.83 -8.67 -2.80
N GLN A 285 -16.04 -7.61 -2.97
CA GLN A 285 -15.93 -6.85 -4.22
C GLN A 285 -15.61 -7.79 -5.39
N ARG A 286 -14.57 -8.63 -5.25
CA ARG A 286 -14.16 -9.59 -6.28
C ARG A 286 -15.31 -10.53 -6.67
N GLN A 287 -16.01 -11.08 -5.67
CA GLN A 287 -17.12 -12.01 -5.91
C GLN A 287 -18.33 -11.31 -6.54
N LEU A 288 -18.65 -10.08 -6.13
CA LEU A 288 -19.72 -9.29 -6.74
C LEU A 288 -19.43 -9.00 -8.21
N SER A 289 -18.21 -8.58 -8.54
CA SER A 289 -17.81 -8.30 -9.92
C SER A 289 -17.85 -9.56 -10.79
N TYR A 290 -17.38 -10.69 -10.26
CA TYR A 290 -17.45 -11.98 -10.96
C TYR A 290 -18.89 -12.45 -11.20
N SER A 291 -19.75 -12.41 -10.18
CA SER A 291 -21.17 -12.78 -10.29
C SER A 291 -21.92 -11.84 -11.24
N THR A 292 -21.58 -10.55 -11.23
CA THR A 292 -22.14 -9.55 -12.15
C THR A 292 -21.83 -9.94 -13.60
N TRP A 293 -20.55 -10.12 -13.94
CA TRP A 293 -20.14 -10.56 -15.28
C TRP A 293 -20.85 -11.84 -15.72
N ARG A 294 -20.92 -12.84 -14.82
CA ARG A 294 -21.58 -14.13 -15.10
C ARG A 294 -23.05 -13.98 -15.51
N LEU A 295 -23.80 -13.14 -14.79
CA LEU A 295 -25.26 -13.01 -14.92
C LEU A 295 -25.71 -11.93 -15.90
N THR A 296 -25.02 -10.78 -15.97
CA THR A 296 -25.40 -9.66 -16.84
C THR A 296 -24.62 -9.63 -18.16
N LYS A 297 -23.50 -10.36 -18.24
CA LYS A 297 -22.53 -10.27 -19.37
C LYS A 297 -21.92 -8.88 -19.54
N CYS A 298 -21.93 -8.08 -18.48
CA CYS A 298 -21.34 -6.75 -18.43
C CYS A 298 -20.65 -6.55 -17.08
N HIS A 299 -19.58 -5.75 -17.04
CA HIS A 299 -18.95 -5.37 -15.77
C HIS A 299 -19.76 -4.29 -15.04
N PRO A 300 -19.62 -4.15 -13.71
CA PRO A 300 -20.17 -3.00 -13.00
C PRO A 300 -19.71 -1.68 -13.63
N VAL A 301 -20.61 -0.70 -13.75
CA VAL A 301 -20.30 0.65 -14.27
C VAL A 301 -19.34 1.37 -13.33
N ILE A 302 -19.57 1.26 -12.02
CA ILE A 302 -18.66 1.72 -10.98
C ILE A 302 -18.30 0.50 -10.15
N GLU A 303 -17.02 0.38 -9.79
CA GLU A 303 -16.50 -0.61 -8.86
C GLU A 303 -15.35 0.05 -8.09
N SER A 304 -15.48 0.22 -6.78
CA SER A 304 -14.41 0.76 -5.93
C SER A 304 -14.54 0.27 -4.48
N HIS A 305 -13.41 -0.05 -3.87
CA HIS A 305 -13.29 -0.20 -2.42
C HIS A 305 -12.20 0.74 -1.91
N HIS A 306 -12.60 1.81 -1.26
CA HIS A 306 -11.68 2.82 -0.74
C HIS A 306 -12.19 3.36 0.61
N ASP A 307 -11.28 3.51 1.56
CA ASP A 307 -11.52 4.06 2.89
C ASP A 307 -12.67 3.38 3.64
N GLY A 308 -12.76 2.05 3.50
CA GLY A 308 -13.81 1.25 4.13
C GLY A 308 -15.18 1.32 3.43
N ARG A 309 -15.31 2.05 2.32
CA ARG A 309 -16.54 2.11 1.53
C ARG A 309 -16.41 1.28 0.25
N LEU A 310 -17.29 0.30 0.08
CA LEU A 310 -17.43 -0.53 -1.11
C LEU A 310 -18.63 -0.03 -1.92
N GLN A 311 -18.38 0.45 -3.14
CA GLN A 311 -19.40 1.02 -4.02
C GLN A 311 -19.40 0.32 -5.37
N LEU A 312 -20.54 -0.21 -5.77
CA LEU A 312 -20.78 -0.76 -7.10
C LEU A 312 -22.09 -0.22 -7.70
N LEU A 313 -22.05 0.14 -8.98
CA LEU A 313 -23.23 0.41 -9.80
C LEU A 313 -23.36 -0.70 -10.85
N ILE A 314 -24.47 -1.42 -10.85
CA ILE A 314 -24.64 -2.62 -11.68
C ILE A 314 -25.80 -2.44 -12.66
N LEU A 315 -25.54 -2.73 -13.94
CA LEU A 315 -26.55 -2.82 -15.00
C LEU A 315 -27.29 -4.16 -14.93
N ALA A 316 -28.19 -4.31 -13.96
CA ALA A 316 -28.96 -5.53 -13.72
C ALA A 316 -30.37 -5.20 -13.27
N ASN A 317 -31.37 -5.98 -13.67
CA ASN A 317 -32.71 -5.84 -13.08
C ASN A 317 -32.74 -6.32 -11.61
N LYS A 318 -33.85 -6.02 -10.90
CA LYS A 318 -34.03 -6.37 -9.48
C LYS A 318 -33.80 -7.85 -9.16
N GLN A 319 -34.24 -8.77 -10.03
CA GLN A 319 -34.07 -10.21 -9.84
C GLN A 319 -32.61 -10.62 -10.02
N GLN A 320 -31.96 -10.15 -11.08
CA GLN A 320 -30.54 -10.39 -11.34
C GLN A 320 -29.67 -9.85 -10.20
N LEU A 321 -29.95 -8.65 -9.68
CA LEU A 321 -29.18 -8.11 -8.55
C LEU A 321 -29.29 -8.98 -7.30
N ALA A 322 -30.50 -9.48 -6.98
CA ALA A 322 -30.68 -10.40 -5.87
C ALA A 322 -29.85 -11.68 -6.07
N GLU A 323 -29.87 -12.25 -7.28
CA GLU A 323 -29.08 -13.42 -7.62
C GLU A 323 -27.56 -13.15 -7.55
N ILE A 324 -27.10 -11.99 -8.02
CA ILE A 324 -25.69 -11.55 -7.91
C ILE A 324 -25.26 -11.52 -6.44
N LYS A 325 -26.07 -10.92 -5.56
CA LYS A 325 -25.78 -10.85 -4.11
C LYS A 325 -25.69 -12.25 -3.51
N GLU A 326 -26.65 -13.12 -3.79
CA GLU A 326 -26.66 -14.50 -3.28
C GLU A 326 -25.45 -15.32 -3.76
N GLN A 327 -25.16 -15.28 -5.07
CA GLN A 327 -24.01 -15.98 -5.64
C GLN A 327 -22.69 -15.45 -5.09
N ALA A 328 -22.56 -14.12 -4.93
CA ALA A 328 -21.37 -13.50 -4.36
C ALA A 328 -21.15 -13.92 -2.89
N ILE A 329 -22.21 -13.96 -2.09
CA ILE A 329 -22.15 -14.45 -0.69
C ILE A 329 -21.74 -15.91 -0.67
N SER A 330 -22.36 -16.76 -1.49
CA SER A 330 -22.02 -18.19 -1.54
C SER A 330 -20.56 -18.42 -1.94
N ASN A 331 -20.09 -17.72 -2.96
CA ASN A 331 -18.70 -17.82 -3.42
C ASN A 331 -17.71 -17.27 -2.37
N LEU A 332 -18.06 -16.19 -1.66
CA LEU A 332 -17.26 -15.67 -0.54
C LEU A 332 -17.15 -16.72 0.58
N CYS A 333 -18.26 -17.34 0.98
CA CYS A 333 -18.27 -18.37 2.01
C CYS A 333 -17.46 -19.61 1.60
N ASN A 334 -17.55 -20.04 0.34
CA ASN A 334 -16.75 -21.15 -0.19
C ASN A 334 -15.26 -20.80 -0.22
N SER A 335 -14.92 -19.58 -0.69
CA SER A 335 -13.54 -19.07 -0.66
C SER A 335 -12.97 -19.04 0.76
N LEU A 336 -13.74 -18.55 1.74
CA LEU A 336 -13.33 -18.56 3.15
C LEU A 336 -13.16 -19.98 3.70
N LEU A 337 -14.06 -20.91 3.35
CA LEU A 337 -13.97 -22.31 3.74
C LEU A 337 -12.69 -22.95 3.21
N GLU A 338 -12.43 -22.85 1.91
CA GLU A 338 -11.28 -23.48 1.25
C GLU A 338 -9.96 -22.87 1.72
N ASN A 339 -9.89 -21.53 1.81
CA ASN A 339 -8.64 -20.81 2.03
C ASN A 339 -8.28 -20.60 3.50
N SER A 340 -9.28 -20.34 4.37
CA SER A 340 -9.05 -19.85 5.74
C SER A 340 -9.58 -20.79 6.83
N PHE A 341 -10.52 -21.68 6.50
CA PHE A 341 -11.32 -22.42 7.48
C PHE A 341 -11.53 -23.90 7.15
N TRP A 342 -10.67 -24.50 6.32
CA TRP A 342 -10.71 -25.93 5.97
C TRP A 342 -10.28 -26.79 7.17
N LEU A 343 -9.24 -27.61 7.05
CA LEU A 343 -8.75 -28.45 8.14
C LEU A 343 -7.39 -27.92 8.63
N GLU A 344 -7.32 -27.58 9.92
CA GLU A 344 -6.06 -27.17 10.54
C GLU A 344 -5.57 -28.27 11.50
N LEU A 345 -4.34 -28.74 11.26
CA LEU A 345 -3.64 -29.66 12.15
C LEU A 345 -2.76 -28.85 13.10
N ARG A 346 -2.96 -29.03 14.42
CA ARG A 346 -2.12 -28.41 15.44
C ARG A 346 -1.50 -29.46 16.34
N ILE A 347 -0.23 -29.28 16.68
CA ILE A 347 0.51 -30.19 17.57
C ILE A 347 1.02 -29.41 18.77
N ASN A 348 0.63 -29.85 19.97
CA ASN A 348 1.05 -29.20 21.21
C ASN A 348 2.54 -29.46 21.51
N THR A 349 3.08 -28.83 22.55
CA THR A 349 4.50 -28.98 22.95
C THR A 349 4.86 -30.40 23.39
N ARG A 350 3.87 -31.23 23.73
CA ARG A 350 4.02 -32.64 24.12
C ARG A 350 3.95 -33.62 22.93
N GLY A 351 3.67 -33.14 21.72
CA GLY A 351 3.55 -33.95 20.51
C GLY A 351 2.13 -34.45 20.22
N GLU A 352 1.13 -34.09 21.03
CA GLU A 352 -0.24 -34.54 20.81
C GLU A 352 -0.94 -33.68 19.75
N PRO A 353 -1.53 -34.30 18.71
CA PRO A 353 -2.24 -33.59 17.67
C PRO A 353 -3.70 -33.28 18.01
N SER A 354 -4.22 -32.19 17.47
CA SER A 354 -5.62 -31.78 17.48
C SER A 354 -6.04 -31.30 16.09
N LEU A 355 -7.26 -31.63 15.68
CA LEU A 355 -7.90 -31.12 14.47
C LEU A 355 -8.82 -29.95 14.82
N LEU A 356 -8.77 -28.89 14.01
CA LEU A 356 -9.55 -27.67 14.18
C LEU A 356 -10.32 -27.32 12.89
N ASN A 357 -11.27 -26.40 13.03
CA ASN A 357 -12.05 -25.72 11.99
C ASN A 357 -13.11 -26.58 11.26
N HIS A 358 -12.77 -27.81 10.86
CA HIS A 358 -13.67 -28.69 10.10
C HIS A 358 -13.79 -30.10 10.70
N LYS A 359 -14.88 -30.80 10.37
CA LYS A 359 -15.18 -32.18 10.77
C LYS A 359 -14.98 -33.12 9.57
N PRO A 360 -13.75 -33.58 9.29
CA PRO A 360 -13.47 -34.36 8.09
C PRO A 360 -14.03 -35.79 8.20
N SER A 361 -14.43 -36.34 7.06
CA SER A 361 -14.55 -37.78 6.80
C SER A 361 -13.17 -38.42 6.67
N HIS A 362 -13.12 -39.75 6.69
CA HIS A 362 -11.89 -40.51 6.51
C HIS A 362 -11.28 -40.29 5.12
N ALA A 363 -12.13 -40.14 4.09
CA ALA A 363 -11.69 -39.82 2.74
C ALA A 363 -11.08 -38.42 2.66
N GLU A 364 -11.74 -37.41 3.23
CA GLU A 364 -11.24 -36.03 3.28
C GLU A 364 -9.94 -35.93 4.08
N LEU A 365 -9.83 -36.63 5.21
CA LEU A 365 -8.61 -36.63 6.02
C LEU A 365 -7.44 -37.32 5.29
N ARG A 366 -7.72 -38.38 4.52
CA ARG A 366 -6.72 -39.00 3.64
C ARG A 366 -6.27 -38.03 2.54
N GLN A 367 -7.20 -37.35 1.89
CA GLN A 367 -6.89 -36.36 0.85
C GLN A 367 -6.10 -35.18 1.41
N PHE A 368 -6.48 -34.68 2.58
CA PHE A 368 -5.74 -33.67 3.32
C PHE A 368 -4.28 -34.07 3.50
N PHE A 369 -4.00 -35.29 3.97
CA PHE A 369 -2.63 -35.78 4.09
C PHE A 369 -1.93 -36.06 2.77
N ILE A 370 -2.61 -36.09 1.61
CA ILE A 370 -1.97 -36.17 0.28
C ILE A 370 -1.51 -34.78 -0.18
N GLU A 371 -2.27 -33.75 0.14
CA GLU A 371 -2.02 -32.36 -0.27
C GLU A 371 -1.18 -31.57 0.75
N TYR A 372 -1.14 -32.02 2.01
CA TYR A 372 -0.46 -31.30 3.09
C TYR A 372 1.02 -31.06 2.80
N ALA A 373 1.50 -29.83 3.00
CA ALA A 373 2.89 -29.46 2.80
C ALA A 373 3.81 -30.05 3.90
N TYR A 374 5.08 -30.33 3.56
CA TYR A 374 6.07 -30.75 4.53
C TYR A 374 6.54 -29.57 5.37
N ASP A 375 5.77 -29.19 6.38
CA ASP A 375 6.12 -28.11 7.29
C ASP A 375 6.62 -28.65 8.65
N LYS A 376 6.93 -27.72 9.56
CA LYS A 376 7.33 -28.05 10.93
C LYS A 376 6.22 -28.79 11.70
N THR A 377 4.96 -28.56 11.36
CA THR A 377 3.82 -29.23 11.99
C THR A 377 3.75 -30.69 11.59
N PHE A 378 3.92 -31.00 10.30
CA PHE A 378 4.00 -32.37 9.81
C PHE A 378 5.13 -33.15 10.49
N GLN A 379 6.33 -32.56 10.58
CA GLN A 379 7.48 -33.17 11.28
C GLN A 379 7.17 -33.50 12.75
N ARG A 380 6.40 -32.64 13.42
CA ARG A 380 6.05 -32.80 14.83
C ARG A 380 5.08 -33.95 15.11
N LEU A 381 4.42 -34.53 14.09
CA LEU A 381 3.66 -35.79 14.28
C LEU A 381 4.59 -36.95 14.68
N PHE A 382 5.87 -36.87 14.30
CA PHE A 382 6.86 -37.92 14.52
C PHE A 382 7.80 -37.59 15.68
N LEU A 383 7.27 -36.99 16.75
CA LEU A 383 8.03 -36.69 17.96
C LEU A 383 8.17 -37.93 18.86
N VAL A 384 9.39 -38.16 19.33
CA VAL A 384 9.72 -39.24 20.27
C VAL A 384 10.61 -38.68 21.39
N LYS A 385 10.53 -39.23 22.59
CA LYS A 385 11.44 -38.84 23.68
C LYS A 385 12.90 -39.18 23.37
N THR A 386 13.79 -38.22 23.59
CA THR A 386 15.23 -38.32 23.31
C THR A 386 15.91 -39.45 24.10
N ILE A 387 15.39 -39.78 25.29
CA ILE A 387 15.90 -40.89 26.13
C ILE A 387 15.90 -42.25 25.40
N TYR A 388 15.02 -42.45 24.42
CA TYR A 388 14.92 -43.71 23.68
C TYR A 388 15.85 -43.78 22.46
N LYS A 389 16.59 -42.71 22.14
CA LYS A 389 17.42 -42.63 20.92
C LYS A 389 18.37 -43.82 20.78
N ALA A 390 19.09 -44.18 21.85
CA ALA A 390 20.01 -45.30 21.85
C ALA A 390 19.31 -46.66 21.61
N THR A 391 18.09 -46.83 22.12
CA THR A 391 17.32 -48.06 21.97
C THR A 391 16.69 -48.20 20.58
N ILE A 392 16.34 -47.09 19.93
CA ILE A 392 15.55 -47.11 18.68
C ILE A 392 16.35 -46.81 17.42
N ALA A 393 17.55 -46.22 17.51
CA ALA A 393 18.28 -45.74 16.32
C ALA A 393 18.56 -46.84 15.28
N GLU A 394 19.28 -47.90 15.68
CA GLU A 394 19.61 -49.02 14.80
C GLU A 394 18.37 -49.81 14.37
N PRO A 395 17.47 -50.25 15.29
CA PRO A 395 16.33 -51.07 14.92
C PRO A 395 15.33 -50.35 14.02
N LEU A 396 15.08 -49.06 14.26
CA LEU A 396 14.17 -48.26 13.44
C LEU A 396 14.75 -47.99 12.05
N TYR A 397 16.07 -47.80 11.94
CA TYR A 397 16.74 -47.65 10.66
C TYR A 397 16.54 -48.89 9.78
N HIS A 398 16.84 -50.08 10.32
CA HIS A 398 16.65 -51.34 9.59
C HIS A 398 15.19 -51.57 9.20
N LEU A 399 14.25 -51.28 10.10
CA LEU A 399 12.83 -51.45 9.87
C LEU A 399 12.29 -50.60 8.72
N LEU A 400 12.79 -49.36 8.58
CA LEU A 400 12.28 -48.38 7.62
C LEU A 400 13.09 -48.28 6.33
N ASN A 401 14.28 -48.89 6.28
CA ASN A 401 15.21 -48.79 5.16
C ASN A 401 14.59 -49.24 3.83
N ASP A 402 13.86 -50.36 3.84
CA ASP A 402 13.26 -50.95 2.64
C ASP A 402 12.14 -50.08 2.03
N LEU A 403 11.48 -49.26 2.87
CA LEU A 403 10.48 -48.29 2.44
C LEU A 403 11.09 -46.95 1.99
N GLY A 404 12.41 -46.77 2.14
CA GLY A 404 13.07 -45.49 1.91
C GLY A 404 12.76 -44.43 2.97
N LEU A 405 12.26 -44.82 4.15
CA LEU A 405 11.85 -43.94 5.25
C LEU A 405 12.95 -43.77 6.31
N LYS A 406 14.19 -43.54 5.87
CA LYS A 406 15.34 -43.45 6.78
C LYS A 406 15.13 -42.33 7.83
N PRO A 407 15.12 -42.64 9.14
CA PRO A 407 14.93 -41.64 10.16
C PRO A 407 16.16 -40.74 10.28
N VAL A 408 15.93 -39.43 10.45
CA VAL A 408 16.95 -38.42 10.74
C VAL A 408 16.67 -37.84 12.12
N PHE A 409 17.42 -38.33 13.11
CA PHE A 409 17.31 -37.94 14.51
C PHE A 409 17.78 -36.50 14.71
N TYR A 410 16.84 -35.58 14.89
CA TYR A 410 17.15 -34.16 15.02
C TYR A 410 16.79 -33.64 16.42
N ASP A 411 17.82 -33.25 17.17
CA ASP A 411 17.72 -32.79 18.55
C ASP A 411 17.58 -31.26 18.58
N LYS A 412 16.39 -30.75 18.95
CA LYS A 412 16.15 -29.30 19.17
C LYS A 412 15.82 -28.96 20.63
N ASN A 413 15.26 -29.91 21.38
CA ASN A 413 14.95 -29.80 22.80
C ASN A 413 15.58 -30.99 23.55
N THR A 414 15.92 -30.80 24.83
CA THR A 414 16.56 -31.84 25.65
C THR A 414 15.67 -33.06 25.93
N GLN A 415 14.34 -32.96 25.72
CA GLN A 415 13.39 -34.02 26.10
C GLN A 415 12.70 -34.74 24.92
N LEU A 416 12.54 -34.09 23.77
CA LEU A 416 11.86 -34.64 22.59
C LEU A 416 12.71 -34.41 21.33
N MET A 417 12.76 -35.41 20.47
CA MET A 417 13.47 -35.42 19.19
C MET A 417 12.48 -35.70 18.05
N MET A 418 12.74 -35.09 16.89
CA MET A 418 11.98 -35.38 15.65
C MET A 418 12.68 -36.50 14.89
N LEU A 419 11.90 -37.43 14.32
CA LEU A 419 12.44 -38.51 13.49
C LEU A 419 12.75 -38.09 12.05
N TYR A 420 12.29 -36.91 11.61
CA TYR A 420 12.52 -36.37 10.28
C TYR A 420 12.74 -34.86 10.34
N ASN A 421 13.53 -34.31 9.42
CA ASN A 421 13.70 -32.87 9.22
C ASN A 421 13.28 -32.46 7.80
N LEU A 422 13.13 -31.15 7.54
CA LEU A 422 12.64 -30.65 6.25
C LEU A 422 13.47 -31.15 5.06
N ALA A 423 14.80 -31.04 5.15
CA ALA A 423 15.73 -31.46 4.09
C ALA A 423 15.67 -32.96 3.80
N SER A 424 15.35 -33.80 4.79
CA SER A 424 15.15 -35.23 4.61
C SER A 424 13.85 -35.53 3.88
N LEU A 425 12.77 -34.79 4.16
CA LEU A 425 11.45 -34.98 3.57
C LEU A 425 11.42 -34.58 2.09
N GLU A 426 12.07 -33.46 1.74
CA GLU A 426 12.16 -32.98 0.35
C GLU A 426 12.96 -33.93 -0.56
N LYS A 427 13.86 -34.73 0.01
CA LYS A 427 14.69 -35.70 -0.73
C LYS A 427 14.07 -37.09 -0.84
N MET A 428 12.91 -37.34 -0.23
CA MET A 428 12.26 -38.66 -0.28
C MET A 428 11.63 -38.93 -1.65
N ARG A 429 11.72 -40.18 -2.10
CA ARG A 429 11.02 -40.64 -3.31
C ARG A 429 9.51 -40.67 -3.06
N GLU A 430 8.73 -40.42 -4.11
CA GLU A 430 7.26 -40.36 -4.04
C GLU A 430 6.59 -41.57 -3.36
N LYS A 431 7.09 -42.79 -3.59
CA LYS A 431 6.58 -43.99 -2.90
C LYS A 431 6.80 -43.95 -1.39
N ALA A 432 7.96 -43.48 -0.93
CA ALA A 432 8.27 -43.34 0.49
C ALA A 432 7.40 -42.24 1.12
N THR A 433 7.30 -41.11 0.42
CA THR A 433 6.43 -39.97 0.73
C THR A 433 4.98 -40.38 0.98
N GLN A 434 4.41 -41.26 0.14
CA GLN A 434 3.07 -41.81 0.34
C GLN A 434 2.95 -42.68 1.60
N GLN A 435 3.95 -43.53 1.89
CA GLN A 435 3.95 -44.36 3.10
C GLN A 435 4.07 -43.50 4.37
N LEU A 436 4.86 -42.43 4.34
CA LEU A 436 4.98 -41.51 5.46
C LEU A 436 3.66 -40.74 5.72
N ARG A 437 2.96 -40.33 4.66
CA ARG A 437 1.63 -39.70 4.77
C ARG A 437 0.59 -40.68 5.36
N LYS A 438 0.66 -41.97 4.99
CA LYS A 438 -0.15 -43.03 5.64
C LYS A 438 0.17 -43.19 7.13
N ALA A 439 1.46 -43.14 7.49
CA ALA A 439 1.89 -43.18 8.88
C ALA A 439 1.35 -41.96 9.65
N ALA A 440 1.47 -40.76 9.08
CA ALA A 440 0.97 -39.52 9.67
C ALA A 440 -0.54 -39.59 9.97
N HIS A 441 -1.33 -40.13 9.04
CA HIS A 441 -2.77 -40.33 9.23
C HIS A 441 -3.10 -41.25 10.42
N ALA A 442 -2.42 -42.40 10.53
CA ALA A 442 -2.64 -43.31 11.65
C ALA A 442 -2.14 -42.73 12.99
N ILE A 443 -0.98 -42.06 13.00
CA ILE A 443 -0.42 -41.38 14.18
C ILE A 443 -1.38 -40.32 14.71
N LEU A 444 -1.97 -39.53 13.80
CA LEU A 444 -2.94 -38.51 14.14
C LEU A 444 -4.09 -39.09 14.94
N LEU A 445 -4.78 -40.11 14.44
CA LEU A 445 -5.98 -40.67 15.08
C LEU A 445 -5.65 -41.45 16.37
N LEU A 446 -4.49 -42.12 16.41
CA LEU A 446 -4.01 -42.80 17.63
C LEU A 446 -3.71 -41.82 18.77
N ASN A 447 -3.21 -40.63 18.44
CA ASN A 447 -2.82 -39.62 19.44
C ASN A 447 -3.78 -38.41 19.51
N LEU A 448 -4.92 -38.46 18.82
CA LEU A 448 -5.85 -37.34 18.72
C LEU A 448 -6.33 -36.92 20.11
N LEU A 449 -6.04 -35.66 20.46
CA LEU A 449 -6.37 -35.05 21.74
C LEU A 449 -7.81 -34.55 21.75
N PHE A 450 -8.55 -34.90 22.81
CA PHE A 450 -9.91 -34.42 23.07
C PHE A 450 -10.01 -33.70 24.42
N ASP A 451 -11.04 -32.86 24.55
CA ASP A 451 -11.41 -32.19 25.81
C ASP A 451 -11.61 -33.24 26.92
N PRO A 452 -11.07 -33.03 28.13
CA PRO A 452 -11.23 -33.93 29.27
C PRO A 452 -12.66 -34.41 29.52
N ARG A 453 -13.68 -33.55 29.32
CA ARG A 453 -15.11 -33.87 29.53
C ARG A 453 -15.68 -34.88 28.54
N VAL A 454 -14.99 -35.09 27.42
CA VAL A 454 -15.39 -35.99 26.33
C VAL A 454 -14.67 -37.34 26.42
N LYS A 455 -13.57 -37.41 27.19
CA LYS A 455 -12.72 -38.61 27.30
C LYS A 455 -13.50 -39.83 27.78
N ASP A 456 -14.51 -39.64 28.63
CA ASP A 456 -15.30 -40.74 29.20
C ASP A 456 -16.19 -41.47 28.18
N LYS A 457 -16.42 -40.88 27.00
CA LYS A 457 -17.23 -41.49 25.94
C LYS A 457 -16.41 -42.18 24.85
N MET A 458 -15.07 -42.10 24.91
CA MET A 458 -14.17 -42.56 23.84
C MET A 458 -13.09 -43.50 24.37
N PRO A 459 -12.56 -44.42 23.54
CA PRO A 459 -11.43 -45.25 23.93
C PRO A 459 -10.23 -44.38 24.30
N TYR A 460 -9.66 -44.60 25.49
CA TYR A 460 -8.41 -43.97 25.91
C TYR A 460 -7.25 -44.45 25.04
N TYR A 461 -6.12 -43.74 25.06
CA TYR A 461 -5.01 -43.98 24.13
C TYR A 461 -4.50 -45.43 24.13
N ASP A 462 -4.47 -46.11 25.27
CA ASP A 462 -4.01 -47.50 25.36
C ASP A 462 -5.02 -48.47 24.72
N LYS A 463 -6.33 -48.26 24.93
CA LYS A 463 -7.39 -49.02 24.24
C LYS A 463 -7.36 -48.82 22.73
N ARG A 464 -7.00 -47.62 22.26
CA ARG A 464 -6.79 -47.36 20.82
C ARG A 464 -5.60 -48.15 20.29
N GLU A 465 -4.49 -48.15 21.02
CA GLU A 465 -3.30 -48.90 20.66
C GLU A 465 -3.58 -50.41 20.61
N GLU A 466 -4.29 -50.97 21.59
CA GLU A 466 -4.72 -52.38 21.60
C GLU A 466 -5.56 -52.73 20.36
N ALA A 467 -6.59 -51.93 20.06
CA ALA A 467 -7.45 -52.17 18.89
C ALA A 467 -6.68 -52.03 17.56
N PHE A 468 -5.70 -51.12 17.50
CA PHE A 468 -4.82 -50.97 16.34
C PHE A 468 -3.91 -52.20 16.15
N LEU A 469 -3.35 -52.73 17.24
CA LEU A 469 -2.52 -53.93 17.20
C LEU A 469 -3.33 -55.18 16.82
N ALA A 470 -4.59 -55.27 17.24
CA ALA A 470 -5.47 -56.38 16.89
C ALA A 470 -5.71 -56.53 15.36
N CYS A 471 -5.50 -55.47 14.58
CA CYS A 471 -5.57 -55.53 13.11
C CYS A 471 -4.30 -56.10 12.46
N ILE A 472 -3.25 -56.38 13.23
CA ILE A 472 -1.94 -56.79 12.72
C ILE A 472 -1.64 -58.21 13.21
N PRO A 473 -1.59 -59.23 12.33
CA PRO A 473 -1.40 -60.63 12.72
C PRO A 473 0.07 -60.97 13.07
N LYS A 474 0.95 -59.97 13.15
CA LYS A 474 2.35 -60.12 13.53
C LYS A 474 2.55 -59.57 14.94
N GLN A 475 3.39 -60.22 15.73
CA GLN A 475 3.78 -59.70 17.05
C GLN A 475 4.60 -58.42 16.87
N ARG A 476 4.31 -57.43 17.73
CA ARG A 476 5.05 -56.17 17.76
C ARG A 476 6.50 -56.42 18.19
N PRO A 477 7.51 -55.75 17.60
CA PRO A 477 8.89 -55.89 18.02
C PRO A 477 9.10 -55.56 19.51
N ASN A 478 9.83 -56.42 20.22
CA ASN A 478 10.08 -56.30 21.67
C ASN A 478 10.67 -54.94 22.07
N TRP A 479 11.54 -54.35 21.22
CA TRP A 479 12.15 -53.04 21.49
C TRP A 479 11.14 -51.88 21.49
N ILE A 480 9.99 -52.03 20.81
CA ILE A 480 8.88 -51.05 20.89
C ILE A 480 8.10 -51.29 22.19
N GLU A 481 7.92 -52.54 22.61
CA GLU A 481 7.22 -52.88 23.85
C GLU A 481 7.91 -52.34 25.10
N THR A 482 9.25 -52.29 25.10
CA THR A 482 10.04 -51.73 26.20
C THR A 482 9.88 -50.22 26.40
N ILE A 483 9.19 -49.52 25.50
CA ILE A 483 9.00 -48.07 25.57
C ILE A 483 7.83 -47.72 26.50
N VAL A 484 8.16 -47.20 27.68
CA VAL A 484 7.18 -46.80 28.70
C VAL A 484 6.34 -45.60 28.28
N HIS A 485 6.92 -44.63 27.55
CA HIS A 485 6.17 -43.43 27.12
C HIS A 485 5.17 -43.75 26.01
N GLY A 486 3.88 -43.77 26.35
CA GLY A 486 2.80 -44.18 25.42
C GLY A 486 2.77 -43.44 24.09
N HIS A 487 2.99 -42.11 24.06
CA HIS A 487 3.00 -41.36 22.78
C HIS A 487 4.15 -41.81 21.86
N SER A 488 5.38 -41.91 22.40
CA SER A 488 6.54 -42.43 21.67
C SER A 488 6.28 -43.83 21.13
N ARG A 489 5.72 -44.70 21.98
CA ARG A 489 5.41 -46.09 21.65
C ARG A 489 4.40 -46.19 20.50
N ARG A 490 3.33 -45.38 20.52
CA ARG A 490 2.33 -45.35 19.45
C ARG A 490 2.90 -44.83 18.12
N VAL A 491 3.74 -43.78 18.15
CA VAL A 491 4.42 -43.29 16.94
C VAL A 491 5.26 -44.39 16.29
N LEU A 492 6.07 -45.10 17.07
CA LEU A 492 6.92 -46.19 16.58
C LEU A 492 6.11 -47.42 16.15
N THR A 493 5.03 -47.72 16.86
CA THR A 493 4.09 -48.79 16.50
C THR A 493 3.46 -48.55 15.12
N VAL A 494 3.10 -47.30 14.79
CA VAL A 494 2.56 -46.98 13.46
C VAL A 494 3.60 -47.12 12.37
N LEU A 495 4.83 -46.65 12.61
CA LEU A 495 5.92 -46.79 11.64
C LEU A 495 6.19 -48.26 11.31
N TRP A 496 6.17 -49.13 12.34
CA TRP A 496 6.20 -50.58 12.14
C TRP A 496 4.97 -51.10 11.38
N ALA A 497 3.76 -50.69 11.75
CA ALA A 497 2.53 -51.15 11.09
C ALA A 497 2.52 -50.83 9.59
N VAL A 498 3.04 -49.67 9.18
CA VAL A 498 3.17 -49.31 7.75
C VAL A 498 4.11 -50.26 7.01
N THR A 499 5.19 -50.72 7.65
CA THR A 499 6.10 -51.72 7.06
C THR A 499 5.44 -53.09 6.88
N VAL A 500 4.58 -53.49 7.82
CA VAL A 500 3.81 -54.72 7.71
C VAL A 500 2.75 -54.60 6.61
N ALA A 501 2.04 -53.47 6.58
CA ALA A 501 0.98 -53.19 5.59
C ALA A 501 1.52 -53.12 4.16
N HIS A 502 2.74 -52.60 3.96
CA HIS A 502 3.40 -52.57 2.65
C HIS A 502 3.50 -53.96 2.01
N ASN A 503 3.70 -54.99 2.83
CA ASN A 503 3.83 -56.37 2.40
C ASN A 503 2.54 -57.19 2.61
N ASN A 504 1.48 -56.60 3.16
CA ASN A 504 0.23 -57.29 3.47
C ASN A 504 -0.98 -56.37 3.26
N LYS A 505 -1.64 -56.53 2.10
CA LYS A 505 -2.86 -55.80 1.73
C LYS A 505 -4.04 -56.03 2.69
N GLN A 506 -4.11 -57.17 3.38
CA GLN A 506 -5.17 -57.40 4.35
C GLN A 506 -5.01 -56.47 5.56
N VAL A 507 -3.78 -56.30 6.06
CA VAL A 507 -3.47 -55.34 7.14
C VAL A 507 -3.71 -53.90 6.66
N GLU A 508 -3.30 -53.59 5.43
CA GLU A 508 -3.56 -52.28 4.84
C GLU A 508 -5.06 -51.95 4.80
N ASN A 509 -5.88 -52.88 4.29
CA ASN A 509 -7.32 -52.70 4.21
C ASN A 509 -8.00 -52.70 5.59
N ALA A 510 -7.53 -53.52 6.53
CA ALA A 510 -8.07 -53.58 7.88
C ALA A 510 -7.87 -52.27 8.66
N ILE A 511 -6.74 -51.57 8.44
CA ILE A 511 -6.45 -50.31 9.14
C ILE A 511 -6.95 -49.10 8.34
N TRP A 512 -6.51 -48.97 7.08
CA TRP A 512 -6.72 -47.79 6.24
C TRP A 512 -7.80 -47.97 5.16
N GLY A 513 -8.43 -49.14 4.99
CA GLY A 513 -9.43 -49.36 3.94
C GLY A 513 -10.75 -48.61 4.15
N ASP A 514 -11.66 -48.70 3.18
CA ASP A 514 -12.98 -48.03 3.23
C ASP A 514 -13.93 -48.58 4.29
N LYS A 515 -13.57 -49.73 4.88
CA LYS A 515 -14.18 -50.35 6.06
C LYS A 515 -13.14 -50.63 7.16
N GLY A 516 -12.05 -49.86 7.15
CA GLY A 516 -10.92 -50.04 8.06
C GLY A 516 -11.11 -49.33 9.39
N LEU A 517 -10.28 -49.70 10.36
CA LEU A 517 -10.31 -49.20 11.75
C LEU A 517 -10.29 -47.67 11.85
N LEU A 518 -9.49 -46.99 11.03
CA LEU A 518 -9.36 -45.54 11.11
C LEU A 518 -10.66 -44.81 10.72
N LYS A 519 -11.40 -45.35 9.75
CA LYS A 519 -12.73 -44.85 9.39
C LYS A 519 -13.73 -45.08 10.51
N ASP A 520 -13.77 -46.28 11.06
CA ASP A 520 -14.67 -46.64 12.16
C ASP A 520 -14.42 -45.77 13.40
N TRP A 521 -13.17 -45.42 13.68
CA TRP A 521 -12.83 -44.48 14.75
C TRP A 521 -13.25 -43.06 14.44
N LEU A 522 -13.01 -42.57 13.22
CA LEU A 522 -13.28 -41.19 12.86
C LEU A 522 -14.79 -40.95 12.71
N GLU A 523 -15.48 -41.76 11.92
CA GLU A 523 -16.89 -41.56 11.53
C GLU A 523 -17.86 -42.27 12.47
N GLY A 524 -17.42 -43.35 13.13
CA GLY A 524 -18.26 -44.18 13.97
C GLY A 524 -18.98 -45.27 13.20
N THR A 525 -19.77 -46.07 13.91
CA THR A 525 -20.65 -47.12 13.38
C THR A 525 -22.02 -46.98 14.01
N ASN A 526 -23.01 -47.77 13.56
CA ASN A 526 -24.35 -47.79 14.18
C ASN A 526 -24.33 -48.08 15.69
N LYS A 527 -23.24 -48.66 16.22
CA LYS A 527 -23.08 -49.02 17.65
C LYS A 527 -22.10 -48.12 18.41
N LYS A 528 -21.28 -47.31 17.74
CA LYS A 528 -20.21 -46.52 18.36
C LYS A 528 -20.14 -45.13 17.75
N ILE A 529 -20.08 -44.12 18.61
CA ILE A 529 -19.89 -42.73 18.19
C ILE A 529 -18.44 -42.55 17.70
N GLY A 530 -18.27 -41.87 16.56
CA GLY A 530 -16.96 -41.55 15.99
C GLY A 530 -16.35 -40.26 16.54
N PHE A 531 -15.02 -40.13 16.43
CA PHE A 531 -14.23 -38.97 16.82
C PHE A 531 -14.70 -37.66 16.19
N ARG A 532 -15.23 -37.72 14.95
CA ARG A 532 -15.73 -36.59 14.17
C ARG A 532 -16.77 -35.75 14.93
N GLN A 533 -17.59 -36.38 15.78
CA GLN A 533 -18.62 -35.66 16.53
C GLN A 533 -18.04 -34.70 17.58
N PHE A 534 -16.82 -34.96 18.06
CA PHE A 534 -16.17 -34.21 19.13
C PHE A 534 -15.15 -33.19 18.65
N ILE A 535 -14.81 -33.21 17.37
CA ILE A 535 -13.99 -32.16 16.74
C ILE A 535 -14.85 -30.89 16.66
N LYS A 536 -14.33 -29.77 17.17
CA LYS A 536 -15.03 -28.48 17.12
C LYS A 536 -15.00 -27.93 15.69
N ALA A 537 -16.17 -27.71 15.10
CA ALA A 537 -16.33 -27.16 13.75
C ALA A 537 -16.38 -25.62 13.79
N ASP A 538 -15.46 -25.00 14.51
CA ASP A 538 -15.49 -23.56 14.76
C ASP A 538 -15.46 -22.78 13.43
N GLY A 539 -14.74 -23.26 12.42
CA GLY A 539 -14.66 -22.65 11.08
C GLY A 539 -16.01 -22.58 10.37
N VAL A 540 -16.79 -23.67 10.36
CA VAL A 540 -18.13 -23.71 9.74
C VAL A 540 -19.08 -22.73 10.44
N THR A 541 -19.03 -22.66 11.77
CA THR A 541 -19.82 -21.71 12.55
C THR A 541 -19.40 -20.26 12.24
N LEU A 542 -18.11 -19.98 12.12
CA LEU A 542 -17.59 -18.65 11.76
C LEU A 542 -18.05 -18.23 10.36
N ILE A 543 -18.00 -19.14 9.38
CA ILE A 543 -18.46 -18.86 8.00
C ILE A 543 -19.95 -18.54 7.99
N LYS A 544 -20.77 -19.30 8.72
CA LYS A 544 -22.21 -19.01 8.83
C LYS A 544 -22.46 -17.63 9.44
N ASN A 545 -21.69 -17.25 10.46
CA ASN A 545 -21.77 -15.91 11.04
C ASN A 545 -21.35 -14.82 10.04
N ALA A 546 -20.29 -15.07 9.25
CA ALA A 546 -19.88 -14.15 8.19
C ALA A 546 -20.95 -14.01 7.10
N GLU A 547 -21.61 -15.11 6.72
CA GLU A 547 -22.74 -15.11 5.79
C GLU A 547 -23.88 -14.22 6.31
N VAL A 548 -24.32 -14.44 7.56
CA VAL A 548 -25.38 -13.64 8.19
C VAL A 548 -24.97 -12.18 8.27
N TYR A 549 -23.71 -11.89 8.61
CA TYR A 549 -23.19 -10.53 8.68
C TYR A 549 -23.27 -9.80 7.34
N VAL A 550 -22.77 -10.41 6.27
CA VAL A 550 -22.80 -9.81 4.92
C VAL A 550 -24.24 -9.64 4.42
N ARG A 551 -25.12 -10.60 4.72
CA ARG A 551 -26.56 -10.46 4.42
C ARG A 551 -27.17 -9.25 5.13
N GLN A 552 -26.86 -9.06 6.41
CA GLN A 552 -27.33 -7.90 7.16
C GLN A 552 -26.75 -6.59 6.62
N LEU A 553 -25.47 -6.56 6.22
CA LEU A 553 -24.86 -5.40 5.57
C LEU A 553 -25.63 -4.96 4.32
N PHE A 554 -26.04 -5.91 3.46
CA PHE A 554 -26.85 -5.57 2.28
C PHE A 554 -28.22 -5.00 2.58
N THR A 555 -28.74 -5.14 3.81
CA THR A 555 -30.02 -4.53 4.20
C THR A 555 -29.87 -3.05 4.55
N GLY A 556 -28.64 -2.56 4.78
CA GLY A 556 -28.39 -1.20 5.26
C GLY A 556 -28.90 -0.93 6.67
N LYS A 557 -29.36 -1.95 7.40
CA LYS A 557 -29.84 -1.84 8.78
C LYS A 557 -28.72 -2.11 9.77
N ARG A 558 -28.92 -1.69 11.03
CA ARG A 558 -28.03 -2.04 12.15
C ARG A 558 -27.81 -3.56 12.16
N ILE A 559 -26.55 -3.96 12.23
CA ILE A 559 -26.18 -5.36 12.41
C ILE A 559 -26.66 -5.82 13.80
N VAL A 560 -27.47 -6.87 13.81
CA VAL A 560 -28.03 -7.49 15.03
C VAL A 560 -27.31 -8.81 15.27
N THR A 561 -26.73 -8.93 16.46
CA THR A 561 -26.06 -10.15 16.92
C THR A 561 -27.08 -11.18 17.42
N GLU A 562 -26.69 -12.46 17.49
CA GLU A 562 -27.58 -13.53 17.99
C GLU A 562 -28.03 -13.28 19.45
N ASP A 563 -27.18 -12.66 20.27
CA ASP A 563 -27.45 -12.33 21.67
C ASP A 563 -27.00 -10.91 22.02
N GLU A 564 -27.89 -9.94 21.85
CA GLU A 564 -27.67 -8.54 22.21
C GLU A 564 -27.48 -8.32 23.73
N SER A 565 -27.92 -9.28 24.55
CA SER A 565 -27.80 -9.23 26.02
C SER A 565 -26.45 -9.75 26.52
N ALA A 566 -25.61 -10.29 25.62
CA ALA A 566 -24.30 -10.81 25.96
C ALA A 566 -23.47 -9.74 26.67
N LYS A 567 -22.73 -10.13 27.71
CA LYS A 567 -21.93 -9.18 28.53
C LYS A 567 -20.58 -8.84 27.92
N GLY A 568 -20.05 -9.67 27.01
CA GLY A 568 -18.80 -9.38 26.30
C GLY A 568 -19.01 -8.37 25.18
N ARG A 569 -17.98 -7.59 24.88
CA ARG A 569 -17.95 -6.64 23.75
C ARG A 569 -16.73 -6.90 22.90
N CYS A 570 -16.89 -6.97 21.58
CA CYS A 570 -15.76 -7.16 20.68
C CYS A 570 -14.88 -5.90 20.68
N LEU A 571 -13.58 -6.05 20.90
CA LEU A 571 -12.65 -4.92 20.94
C LEU A 571 -12.56 -4.12 19.62
N PHE A 572 -12.92 -4.74 18.49
CA PHE A 572 -12.78 -4.10 17.17
C PHE A 572 -14.07 -3.43 16.70
N THR A 573 -15.23 -4.03 17.00
CA THR A 573 -16.54 -3.62 16.46
C THR A 573 -17.52 -3.17 17.54
N GLU A 574 -17.16 -3.30 18.81
CA GLU A 574 -18.04 -3.09 19.99
C GLU A 574 -19.30 -3.97 20.01
N GLN A 575 -19.39 -4.97 19.13
CA GLN A 575 -20.55 -5.86 19.07
C GLN A 575 -20.69 -6.71 20.33
N PRO A 576 -21.92 -6.98 20.81
CA PRO A 576 -22.16 -7.97 21.85
C PRO A 576 -21.62 -9.35 21.44
N VAL A 577 -20.82 -9.95 22.31
CA VAL A 577 -20.26 -11.29 22.08
C VAL A 577 -20.29 -12.09 23.37
N ASN A 578 -20.38 -13.41 23.23
CA ASN A 578 -20.16 -14.31 24.35
C ASN A 578 -18.79 -14.01 24.98
N ALA A 579 -18.76 -13.80 26.30
CA ALA A 579 -17.53 -13.45 27.00
C ALA A 579 -16.41 -14.47 26.75
N ASP A 580 -16.71 -15.74 26.46
CA ASP A 580 -15.70 -16.79 26.21
C ASP A 580 -15.07 -16.76 24.81
N LEU A 581 -15.65 -16.01 23.89
CA LEU A 581 -15.07 -15.71 22.58
C LEU A 581 -13.99 -14.63 22.74
N CYS A 582 -12.77 -15.09 22.97
CA CYS A 582 -11.60 -14.25 23.17
C CYS A 582 -10.42 -14.69 22.30
N ILE A 583 -9.51 -13.76 22.01
CA ILE A 583 -8.25 -14.06 21.31
C ILE A 583 -7.44 -15.04 22.12
N ARG A 584 -6.98 -16.12 21.47
CA ARG A 584 -6.16 -17.17 22.07
C ARG A 584 -5.01 -17.54 21.12
N ASP A 585 -3.90 -17.99 21.67
CA ASP A 585 -2.71 -18.38 20.89
C ASP A 585 -2.98 -19.50 19.87
N ASN A 586 -4.01 -20.31 20.11
CA ASN A 586 -4.39 -21.40 19.21
C ASN A 586 -5.16 -20.94 17.97
N MET A 587 -5.51 -19.66 17.85
CA MET A 587 -6.20 -19.13 16.68
C MET A 587 -5.24 -18.79 15.52
N GLY A 588 -3.92 -18.81 15.73
CA GLY A 588 -2.93 -18.53 14.67
C GLY A 588 -2.80 -17.06 14.27
N LEU A 589 -3.58 -16.15 14.87
CA LEU A 589 -3.61 -14.72 14.55
C LEU A 589 -2.30 -14.00 14.90
N GLY A 590 -1.48 -14.58 15.76
CA GLY A 590 -0.16 -14.05 16.11
C GLY A 590 0.81 -13.93 14.92
N LYS A 591 0.54 -14.59 13.79
CA LYS A 591 1.29 -14.41 12.54
C LYS A 591 1.23 -12.99 11.99
N ILE A 592 0.12 -12.29 12.25
CA ILE A 592 -0.11 -10.90 11.82
C ILE A 592 -0.09 -9.91 12.99
N GLY A 593 0.66 -10.20 14.05
CA GLY A 593 0.80 -9.30 15.21
C GLY A 593 -0.41 -9.26 16.16
N ILE A 594 -1.50 -9.97 15.86
CA ILE A 594 -2.70 -10.03 16.71
C ILE A 594 -2.45 -11.04 17.84
N LYS A 595 -2.05 -10.53 19.01
CA LYS A 595 -1.82 -11.30 20.25
C LYS A 595 -2.56 -10.66 21.42
N VAL A 596 -2.79 -11.42 22.48
CA VAL A 596 -3.46 -10.90 23.70
C VAL A 596 -2.74 -9.67 24.27
N THR A 597 -1.40 -9.65 24.22
CA THR A 597 -0.57 -8.53 24.73
C THR A 597 -0.57 -7.29 23.83
N ALA A 598 -1.01 -7.39 22.57
CA ALA A 598 -0.99 -6.26 21.63
C ALA A 598 -2.02 -5.16 21.99
N PHE A 599 -2.96 -5.47 22.89
CA PHE A 599 -4.08 -4.61 23.25
C PHE A 599 -4.05 -4.19 24.72
N SER A 600 -2.90 -4.25 25.40
CA SER A 600 -2.78 -3.93 26.83
C SER A 600 -3.00 -2.45 27.08
N GLY A 601 -3.81 -2.14 28.11
CA GLY A 601 -4.19 -0.76 28.43
C GLY A 601 -5.09 -0.09 27.39
N ARG A 602 -5.73 -0.84 26.49
CA ARG A 602 -6.75 -0.28 25.60
C ARG A 602 -8.12 -0.26 26.30
N ASP A 603 -8.82 0.86 26.13
CA ASP A 603 -10.22 0.98 26.53
C ASP A 603 -11.08 -0.12 25.91
N GLY A 604 -12.05 -0.63 26.67
CA GLY A 604 -12.93 -1.74 26.25
C GLY A 604 -12.35 -3.14 26.47
N ARG A 605 -11.06 -3.29 26.81
CA ARG A 605 -10.48 -4.59 27.19
C ARG A 605 -10.83 -4.94 28.63
N PHE A 606 -11.23 -6.19 28.87
CA PHE A 606 -11.54 -6.69 30.21
C PHE A 606 -10.24 -7.11 30.93
N GLU A 607 -9.80 -6.34 31.92
CA GLU A 607 -8.58 -6.59 32.71
C GLU A 607 -8.90 -6.85 34.20
N PRO A 608 -9.54 -7.98 34.55
CA PRO A 608 -9.83 -8.32 35.94
C PRO A 608 -8.56 -8.75 36.69
N LEU A 609 -8.53 -8.50 38.01
CA LEU A 609 -7.42 -8.87 38.92
C LEU A 609 -7.04 -10.36 38.85
N ASP A 610 -8.00 -11.24 38.56
CA ASP A 610 -7.80 -12.70 38.51
C ASP A 610 -7.12 -13.18 37.22
N PHE A 611 -7.00 -12.34 36.18
CA PHE A 611 -6.41 -12.71 34.90
C PHE A 611 -5.22 -11.80 34.56
N PRO A 612 -3.97 -12.20 34.87
CA PRO A 612 -2.79 -11.36 34.70
C PRO A 612 -2.49 -10.98 33.24
N LEU A 613 -3.08 -11.69 32.27
CA LEU A 613 -2.98 -11.40 30.85
C LEU A 613 -4.24 -10.73 30.27
N GLY A 614 -5.27 -10.40 31.05
CA GLY A 614 -6.53 -9.83 30.57
C GLY A 614 -7.31 -10.71 29.57
N LYS A 615 -8.53 -10.29 29.21
CA LYS A 615 -9.40 -10.97 28.23
C LYS A 615 -9.69 -10.01 27.07
N THR A 616 -9.29 -10.39 25.86
CA THR A 616 -9.60 -9.63 24.64
C THR A 616 -10.72 -10.32 23.88
N ASN A 617 -11.94 -9.80 23.98
CA ASN A 617 -13.11 -10.34 23.31
C ASN A 617 -13.12 -10.01 21.81
N ILE A 618 -13.51 -10.98 20.98
CA ILE A 618 -13.50 -10.85 19.52
C ILE A 618 -14.77 -11.46 18.90
N SER A 619 -15.36 -10.78 17.93
CA SER A 619 -16.54 -11.25 17.21
C SER A 619 -16.17 -12.31 16.17
N PRO A 620 -17.11 -13.21 15.81
CA PRO A 620 -16.92 -14.18 14.73
C PRO A 620 -16.45 -13.56 13.41
N ILE A 621 -17.04 -12.43 13.02
CA ILE A 621 -16.70 -11.74 11.78
C ILE A 621 -15.28 -11.17 11.79
N SER A 622 -14.83 -10.60 12.91
CA SER A 622 -13.46 -10.13 13.04
C SER A 622 -12.46 -11.30 13.03
N VAL A 623 -12.82 -12.47 13.58
CA VAL A 623 -11.99 -13.68 13.43
C VAL A 623 -11.87 -14.07 11.94
N ALA A 624 -12.96 -14.00 11.17
CA ALA A 624 -12.95 -14.27 9.73
C ALA A 624 -12.01 -13.32 8.97
N GLU A 625 -12.12 -12.02 9.22
CA GLU A 625 -11.23 -10.99 8.67
C GLU A 625 -9.75 -11.26 9.00
N TYR A 626 -9.42 -11.50 10.26
CA TYR A 626 -8.02 -11.71 10.66
C TYR A 626 -7.46 -13.04 10.16
N LYS A 627 -8.26 -14.10 10.04
CA LYS A 627 -7.85 -15.35 9.41
C LYS A 627 -7.58 -15.17 7.92
N LEU A 628 -8.41 -14.39 7.21
CA LEU A 628 -8.16 -14.04 5.82
C LEU A 628 -6.85 -13.23 5.66
N ARG A 629 -6.57 -12.29 6.57
CA ARG A 629 -5.28 -11.58 6.61
C ARG A 629 -4.10 -12.51 6.83
N VAL A 630 -4.22 -13.48 7.74
CA VAL A 630 -3.18 -14.52 7.96
C VAL A 630 -2.94 -15.30 6.67
N HIS A 631 -3.99 -15.76 6.01
CA HIS A 631 -3.89 -16.49 4.74
C HIS A 631 -3.16 -15.68 3.66
N VAL A 632 -3.53 -14.41 3.49
CA VAL A 632 -2.85 -13.51 2.53
C VAL A 632 -1.38 -13.31 2.91
N TYR A 633 -1.08 -13.10 4.20
CA TYR A 633 0.29 -12.91 4.68
C TYR A 633 1.17 -14.13 4.46
N GLU A 634 0.65 -15.34 4.68
CA GLU A 634 1.39 -16.61 4.49
C GLU A 634 1.84 -16.84 3.05
N LYS A 635 1.12 -16.27 2.07
CA LYS A 635 1.48 -16.32 0.65
C LYS A 635 2.58 -15.34 0.24
N THR A 636 2.97 -14.44 1.15
CA THR A 636 4.06 -13.49 0.88
C THR A 636 5.43 -14.12 1.13
N PRO A 637 6.51 -13.62 0.50
CA PRO A 637 7.88 -14.06 0.80
C PRO A 637 8.27 -13.91 2.28
N GLN A 638 7.62 -12.99 2.99
CA GLN A 638 7.86 -12.68 4.41
C GLN A 638 6.98 -13.52 5.36
N GLY A 639 5.99 -14.25 4.83
CA GLY A 639 4.98 -15.03 5.56
C GLY A 639 5.52 -16.17 6.44
N THR A 640 6.83 -16.40 6.42
CA THR A 640 7.53 -17.38 7.26
C THR A 640 7.77 -16.88 8.70
N ARG A 641 7.71 -15.57 8.94
CA ARG A 641 7.93 -14.95 10.25
C ARG A 641 6.65 -14.33 10.79
N ASN A 642 6.49 -14.24 12.11
CA ASN A 642 5.38 -13.50 12.69
C ASN A 642 5.66 -12.00 12.56
N LEU A 643 4.64 -11.22 12.22
CA LEU A 643 4.70 -9.77 12.39
C LEU A 643 4.84 -9.44 13.88
N GLU A 644 5.74 -8.50 14.17
CA GLU A 644 6.01 -8.04 15.53
C GLU A 644 4.89 -7.13 16.03
N ASN A 645 4.39 -6.27 15.14
CA ASN A 645 3.39 -5.24 15.43
C ASN A 645 2.09 -5.46 14.65
N LEU A 646 1.01 -4.85 15.16
CA LEU A 646 -0.28 -4.80 14.47
C LEU A 646 -0.14 -4.04 13.14
N PRO A 647 -0.59 -4.62 12.01
CA PRO A 647 -0.67 -3.90 10.75
C PRO A 647 -1.56 -2.67 10.85
N THR A 648 -1.09 -1.59 10.25
CA THR A 648 -1.80 -0.33 10.09
C THR A 648 -2.79 -0.46 8.95
N LEU A 649 -3.94 0.20 9.07
CA LEU A 649 -4.95 0.19 8.02
C LEU A 649 -4.49 1.14 6.91
N ILE A 650 -3.92 0.57 5.85
CA ILE A 650 -3.59 1.33 4.65
C ILE A 650 -4.65 1.04 3.59
N SER A 651 -5.31 2.10 3.15
CA SER A 651 -6.38 2.09 2.16
C SER A 651 -5.83 2.57 0.82
N SER A 652 -6.18 1.83 -0.23
CA SER A 652 -5.92 2.17 -1.62
C SER A 652 -7.00 1.49 -2.45
N PRO A 653 -7.53 2.15 -3.50
CA PRO A 653 -8.55 1.56 -4.34
C PRO A 653 -7.98 0.40 -5.16
N THR A 654 -8.66 -0.74 -5.08
CA THR A 654 -8.36 -1.96 -5.87
C THR A 654 -8.68 -1.75 -7.35
N THR A 655 -9.72 -0.97 -7.65
CA THR A 655 -10.20 -0.56 -8.97
C THR A 655 -10.58 0.92 -8.93
N VAL A 656 -10.44 1.63 -10.06
CA VAL A 656 -10.78 3.06 -10.17
C VAL A 656 -11.48 3.31 -11.49
N GLY A 657 -12.46 4.21 -11.50
CA GLY A 657 -13.09 4.75 -12.71
C GLY A 657 -14.27 3.94 -13.25
N LEU A 658 -14.76 4.36 -14.41
CA LEU A 658 -15.86 3.73 -15.13
C LEU A 658 -15.45 2.37 -15.68
N PHE A 659 -16.35 1.40 -15.55
CA PHE A 659 -16.14 0.00 -15.89
C PHE A 659 -14.80 -0.52 -15.37
N GLY A 660 -14.55 -0.27 -14.08
CA GLY A 660 -13.29 -0.56 -13.38
C GLY A 660 -12.74 -1.96 -13.67
N GLY A 661 -13.63 -2.97 -13.72
CA GLY A 661 -13.29 -4.37 -13.98
C GLY A 661 -12.97 -4.73 -15.44
N LEU A 662 -13.13 -3.81 -16.40
CA LEU A 662 -12.85 -4.09 -17.81
C LEU A 662 -11.37 -4.47 -18.00
N ALA A 663 -11.13 -5.56 -18.73
CA ALA A 663 -9.82 -6.17 -18.95
C ALA A 663 -9.11 -6.71 -17.70
N MET A 664 -9.75 -6.69 -16.53
CA MET A 664 -9.25 -7.40 -15.36
C MET A 664 -9.54 -8.89 -15.48
N GLY A 665 -8.58 -9.73 -15.11
CA GLY A 665 -8.78 -11.17 -15.05
C GLY A 665 -9.87 -11.56 -14.03
N ILE A 666 -10.53 -12.70 -14.27
CA ILE A 666 -11.25 -13.42 -13.21
C ILE A 666 -10.19 -14.10 -12.35
N GLU A 667 -9.54 -13.32 -11.50
CA GLU A 667 -8.48 -13.81 -10.64
C GLU A 667 -9.09 -14.78 -9.60
N PRO A 668 -8.48 -15.96 -9.38
CA PRO A 668 -8.93 -16.86 -8.32
C PRO A 668 -8.80 -16.20 -6.94
N GLU A 669 -7.85 -15.29 -6.78
CA GLU A 669 -7.61 -14.49 -5.57
C GLU A 669 -6.92 -13.15 -5.91
N MET A 670 -7.17 -12.12 -5.09
CA MET A 670 -6.44 -10.84 -5.18
C MET A 670 -5.01 -10.97 -4.65
N ALA A 671 -4.04 -10.48 -5.44
CA ALA A 671 -2.63 -10.46 -5.06
C ALA A 671 -2.30 -9.31 -4.08
N LEU A 672 -1.13 -9.37 -3.43
CA LEU A 672 -0.63 -8.34 -2.52
C LEU A 672 0.60 -7.64 -3.13
N MET A 673 0.68 -6.32 -3.00
CA MET A 673 1.89 -5.54 -3.25
C MET A 673 2.38 -4.94 -1.93
N SER A 674 3.55 -5.36 -1.45
CA SER A 674 4.15 -4.78 -0.24
C SER A 674 4.85 -3.46 -0.54
N LEU A 675 5.04 -2.64 0.50
CA LEU A 675 5.75 -1.36 0.37
C LEU A 675 7.20 -1.58 -0.08
N GLN A 676 7.82 -2.67 0.36
CA GLN A 676 9.15 -3.07 -0.08
C GLN A 676 9.20 -3.33 -1.59
N GLN A 677 8.25 -4.10 -2.14
CA GLN A 677 8.23 -4.43 -3.57
C GLN A 677 8.01 -3.17 -4.44
N LEU A 678 7.19 -2.24 -3.96
CA LEU A 678 6.92 -0.95 -4.62
C LEU A 678 8.10 0.02 -4.58
N ASN A 679 9.08 -0.19 -3.69
CA ASN A 679 10.30 0.63 -3.63
C ASN A 679 11.52 -0.06 -4.24
N GLU A 680 11.37 -1.29 -4.75
CA GLU A 680 12.44 -2.05 -5.37
C GLU A 680 12.40 -1.87 -6.90
N PHE A 681 13.49 -1.35 -7.46
CA PHE A 681 13.61 -1.07 -8.90
C PHE A 681 14.55 -2.06 -9.60
N GLU A 682 15.27 -2.92 -8.88
CA GLU A 682 16.07 -3.96 -9.53
C GLU A 682 15.17 -5.04 -10.12
N VAL A 683 15.32 -5.29 -11.43
CA VAL A 683 14.49 -6.25 -12.18
C VAL A 683 14.58 -7.66 -11.61
N LYS A 684 15.72 -8.02 -11.01
CA LYS A 684 15.92 -9.32 -10.35
C LYS A 684 15.11 -9.49 -9.07
N LYS A 685 14.74 -8.39 -8.40
CA LYS A 685 14.10 -8.40 -7.09
C LYS A 685 12.62 -8.01 -7.15
N SER A 686 12.22 -7.22 -8.14
CA SER A 686 10.82 -6.83 -8.34
C SER A 686 10.42 -6.95 -9.80
N LYS A 687 9.25 -7.54 -10.03
CA LYS A 687 8.60 -7.59 -11.35
C LYS A 687 7.55 -6.49 -11.53
N ILE A 688 7.39 -5.60 -10.55
CA ILE A 688 6.37 -4.55 -10.59
C ILE A 688 6.84 -3.44 -11.51
N THR A 689 6.13 -3.25 -12.61
CA THR A 689 6.36 -2.18 -13.61
C THR A 689 5.44 -0.98 -13.39
N GLY A 690 4.35 -1.18 -12.65
CA GLY A 690 3.31 -0.19 -12.37
C GLY A 690 2.05 -0.36 -13.22
N LEU A 691 2.04 -1.24 -14.23
CA LEU A 691 0.82 -1.50 -15.02
C LEU A 691 -0.08 -2.57 -14.38
N GLU A 692 0.47 -3.36 -13.46
CA GLU A 692 -0.19 -4.58 -12.96
C GLU A 692 -1.57 -4.28 -12.36
N HIS A 693 -1.70 -3.15 -11.65
CA HIS A 693 -2.94 -2.76 -10.98
C HIS A 693 -4.06 -2.29 -11.94
N ASP A 694 -3.73 -2.00 -13.20
CA ASP A 694 -4.73 -1.71 -14.25
C ASP A 694 -5.20 -2.98 -14.98
N THR A 695 -4.50 -4.10 -14.77
CA THR A 695 -4.82 -5.41 -15.36
C THR A 695 -5.34 -6.43 -14.35
N GLY A 696 -5.33 -6.10 -13.06
CA GLY A 696 -5.68 -7.00 -11.97
C GLY A 696 -5.96 -6.29 -10.65
N ARG A 697 -6.57 -7.00 -9.70
CA ARG A 697 -6.95 -6.42 -8.39
C ARG A 697 -5.87 -6.72 -7.35
N TYR A 698 -5.34 -5.67 -6.73
CA TYR A 698 -4.25 -5.78 -5.76
C TYR A 698 -4.58 -5.15 -4.41
N ARG A 699 -4.18 -5.83 -3.34
CA ARG A 699 -4.10 -5.29 -1.98
C ARG A 699 -2.77 -4.55 -1.83
N ILE A 700 -2.82 -3.23 -1.89
CA ILE A 700 -1.62 -2.39 -1.87
C ILE A 700 -1.27 -2.03 -0.42
N THR A 701 -0.11 -2.45 0.06
CA THR A 701 0.47 -2.09 1.37
C THR A 701 -0.38 -2.41 2.62
N ARG A 702 -1.41 -3.25 2.50
CA ARG A 702 -2.38 -3.53 3.58
C ARG A 702 -1.84 -4.29 4.81
N LEU A 703 -0.57 -4.72 4.79
CA LEU A 703 0.05 -5.49 5.88
C LEU A 703 1.25 -4.76 6.53
N GLU A 704 1.46 -3.49 6.21
CA GLU A 704 2.54 -2.68 6.79
C GLU A 704 2.18 -2.22 8.22
N SER A 705 3.16 -2.09 9.10
CA SER A 705 2.98 -1.57 10.47
C SER A 705 3.68 -0.22 10.64
N LEU A 706 3.12 0.70 11.43
CA LEU A 706 3.80 1.93 11.82
C LEU A 706 5.05 1.64 12.66
N VAL A 707 6.15 2.28 12.27
CA VAL A 707 7.42 2.23 13.00
C VAL A 707 7.47 3.26 14.13
N GLY A 708 8.19 2.95 15.21
CA GLY A 708 8.25 3.79 16.42
C GLY A 708 9.33 4.87 16.38
N ASN A 709 10.46 4.62 15.71
CA ASN A 709 11.59 5.55 15.63
C ASN A 709 11.34 6.62 14.56
N THR A 710 11.55 7.91 14.88
CA THR A 710 11.40 9.03 13.94
C THR A 710 12.17 8.84 12.64
N ALA A 711 13.41 8.33 12.68
CA ALA A 711 14.20 8.10 11.46
C ALA A 711 13.55 7.02 10.56
N GLU A 712 13.03 5.97 11.17
CA GLU A 712 12.28 4.94 10.45
C GLU A 712 10.93 5.47 9.95
N GLN A 713 10.26 6.35 10.70
CA GLN A 713 8.98 6.97 10.31
C GLN A 713 9.16 7.83 9.07
N ILE A 714 10.23 8.63 9.02
CA ILE A 714 10.60 9.43 7.83
C ILE A 714 10.86 8.50 6.65
N ASN A 715 11.60 7.42 6.84
CA ASN A 715 11.88 6.43 5.80
C ASN A 715 10.61 5.73 5.29
N GLN A 716 9.70 5.35 6.19
CA GLN A 716 8.43 4.72 5.84
C GLN A 716 7.53 5.69 5.07
N LEU A 717 7.38 6.94 5.54
CA LEU A 717 6.59 7.97 4.87
C LEU A 717 7.15 8.29 3.49
N HIS A 718 8.48 8.43 3.38
CA HIS A 718 9.16 8.62 2.10
C HIS A 718 8.88 7.48 1.11
N ARG A 719 8.93 6.22 1.58
CA ARG A 719 8.59 5.04 0.78
C ARG A 719 7.12 5.01 0.36
N LEU A 720 6.21 5.46 1.22
CA LEU A 720 4.78 5.54 0.91
C LEU A 720 4.51 6.59 -0.18
N LEU A 721 5.11 7.77 -0.08
CA LEU A 721 5.00 8.82 -1.11
C LEU A 721 5.66 8.41 -2.43
N LYS A 722 6.77 7.66 -2.40
CA LYS A 722 7.35 7.07 -3.62
C LYS A 722 6.44 5.99 -4.21
N ALA A 723 5.81 5.18 -3.36
CA ALA A 723 4.85 4.17 -3.80
C ALA A 723 3.63 4.81 -4.48
N THR A 724 3.01 5.86 -3.92
CA THR A 724 1.88 6.58 -4.55
C THR A 724 2.24 7.07 -5.95
N ARG A 725 3.42 7.66 -6.13
CA ARG A 725 3.90 8.12 -7.45
C ARG A 725 4.16 6.96 -8.43
N ARG A 726 4.63 5.81 -7.94
CA ARG A 726 4.91 4.64 -8.79
C ARG A 726 3.62 3.97 -9.29
N ILE A 727 2.58 3.95 -8.46
CA ILE A 727 1.29 3.33 -8.81
C ILE A 727 0.27 4.32 -9.38
N GLY A 728 0.45 5.63 -9.22
CA GLY A 728 -0.52 6.62 -9.71
C GLY A 728 -1.91 6.51 -9.06
N ARG A 729 -1.99 5.97 -7.83
CA ARG A 729 -3.22 5.76 -7.06
C ARG A 729 -3.11 6.36 -5.65
N PRO A 730 -4.24 6.77 -5.05
CA PRO A 730 -4.23 7.30 -3.71
C PRO A 730 -3.85 6.24 -2.65
N LEU A 731 -3.14 6.70 -1.61
CA LEU A 731 -2.81 5.91 -0.43
C LEU A 731 -3.17 6.68 0.83
N HIS A 732 -4.08 6.11 1.62
CA HIS A 732 -4.52 6.68 2.89
C HIS A 732 -4.10 5.76 4.04
N VAL A 733 -3.45 6.35 5.04
CA VAL A 733 -2.93 5.64 6.22
C VAL A 733 -3.80 6.00 7.41
N PHE A 734 -4.43 4.98 7.99
CA PHE A 734 -5.29 5.12 9.15
C PHE A 734 -4.72 4.37 10.36
N ARG A 735 -4.57 5.10 11.45
CA ARG A 735 -4.42 4.55 12.80
C ARG A 735 -5.79 4.31 13.44
N GLY A 736 -6.77 5.17 13.14
CA GLY A 736 -8.17 5.04 13.51
C GLY A 736 -8.99 4.23 12.49
N LEU A 737 -10.31 4.38 12.54
CA LEU A 737 -11.19 3.83 11.50
C LEU A 737 -11.09 4.66 10.23
N PRO A 738 -11.00 4.02 9.05
CA PRO A 738 -11.06 4.71 7.77
C PRO A 738 -12.23 5.68 7.63
N THR A 739 -11.94 6.85 7.09
CA THR A 739 -12.90 7.88 6.69
C THR A 739 -12.63 8.27 5.25
N THR A 740 -13.68 8.54 4.48
CA THR A 740 -13.54 8.95 3.08
C THR A 740 -12.75 10.26 2.99
N ASN A 741 -11.61 10.23 2.29
CA ASN A 741 -10.80 11.42 2.03
C ASN A 741 -10.65 11.66 0.52
N ARG A 742 -10.52 12.93 0.13
CA ARG A 742 -10.39 13.39 -1.27
C ARG A 742 -8.95 13.63 -1.69
N ALA A 743 -8.03 13.67 -0.73
CA ALA A 743 -6.61 13.85 -0.97
C ALA A 743 -6.04 12.68 -1.81
N PHE A 744 -4.87 12.89 -2.39
CA PHE A 744 -4.16 11.80 -3.06
C PHE A 744 -3.36 10.97 -2.05
N PHE A 745 -2.88 11.63 -0.99
CA PHE A 745 -2.26 10.98 0.15
C PHE A 745 -2.86 11.55 1.43
N TYR A 746 -3.18 10.66 2.38
CA TYR A 746 -3.74 11.04 3.68
C TYR A 746 -3.08 10.23 4.79
N TYR A 747 -2.82 10.87 5.93
CA TYR A 747 -2.37 10.18 7.12
C TYR A 747 -3.01 10.80 8.38
N ASP A 748 -3.97 10.10 8.97
CA ASP A 748 -4.80 10.57 10.09
C ASP A 748 -4.02 10.90 11.39
N ALA A 749 -2.94 10.15 11.64
CA ALA A 749 -2.14 10.22 12.86
C ALA A 749 -0.66 10.46 12.55
N MET A 750 -0.39 11.30 11.55
CA MET A 750 0.98 11.70 11.22
C MET A 750 1.63 12.39 12.44
N PRO A 751 2.88 12.04 12.80
CA PRO A 751 3.60 12.74 13.86
C PRO A 751 3.63 14.26 13.61
N PRO A 752 3.41 15.12 14.62
CA PRO A 752 3.32 16.58 14.43
C PRO A 752 4.53 17.18 13.71
N LEU A 753 5.73 16.69 14.03
CA LEU A 753 6.96 17.12 13.35
C LEU A 753 6.92 16.87 11.84
N LEU A 754 6.39 15.72 11.42
CA LEU A 754 6.30 15.36 9.99
C LEU A 754 5.16 16.12 9.31
N ALA A 755 4.04 16.33 10.00
CA ALA A 755 2.95 17.15 9.48
C ALA A 755 3.42 18.59 9.21
N GLU A 756 4.22 19.17 10.11
CA GLU A 756 4.81 20.50 9.92
C GLU A 756 5.86 20.50 8.79
N LEU A 757 6.74 19.50 8.75
CA LEU A 757 7.72 19.35 7.67
C LEU A 757 7.06 19.31 6.29
N LEU A 758 5.91 18.63 6.16
CA LEU A 758 5.19 18.48 4.90
C LEU A 758 4.22 19.63 4.62
N SER A 759 3.90 20.45 5.61
CA SER A 759 3.06 21.64 5.44
C SER A 759 3.70 22.64 4.49
N ASP A 760 2.91 23.26 3.63
CA ASP A 760 3.32 24.43 2.83
C ASP A 760 2.94 25.76 3.52
N GLY A 761 2.58 25.70 4.80
CA GLY A 761 2.14 26.85 5.61
C GLY A 761 0.71 27.31 5.32
N LYS A 762 0.02 26.72 4.32
CA LYS A 762 -1.37 27.03 3.94
C LYS A 762 -2.31 25.82 3.99
N SER A 763 -1.77 24.61 3.89
CA SER A 763 -2.49 23.35 3.92
C SER A 763 -2.00 22.45 5.06
N SER A 764 -2.90 21.60 5.56
CA SER A 764 -2.55 20.61 6.58
C SER A 764 -1.60 19.57 5.97
N GLY A 765 -0.41 19.37 6.55
CA GLY A 765 0.54 18.36 6.07
C GLY A 765 0.06 16.91 6.24
N LEU A 766 -1.13 16.69 6.81
CA LEU A 766 -1.81 15.40 6.88
C LEU A 766 -2.38 14.96 5.52
N GLU A 767 -2.66 15.92 4.63
CA GLU A 767 -3.30 15.70 3.32
C GLU A 767 -2.44 16.31 2.22
N LEU A 768 -2.08 15.50 1.23
CA LEU A 768 -1.35 15.96 0.06
C LEU A 768 -2.14 15.66 -1.21
N ARG A 769 -2.20 16.66 -2.09
CA ARG A 769 -2.61 16.48 -3.49
C ARG A 769 -1.39 16.08 -4.33
N LEU A 770 -1.64 15.53 -5.51
CA LEU A 770 -0.62 14.95 -6.39
C LEU A 770 0.57 15.90 -6.63
N GLU A 771 0.30 17.18 -6.87
CA GLU A 771 1.30 18.21 -7.17
C GLU A 771 2.17 18.56 -5.95
N GLN A 772 1.70 18.29 -4.73
CA GLN A 772 2.44 18.56 -3.50
C GLN A 772 3.42 17.42 -3.14
N ILE A 773 3.22 16.21 -3.69
CA ILE A 773 4.02 15.02 -3.34
C ILE A 773 5.51 15.15 -3.71
N PRO A 774 5.92 15.68 -4.88
CA PRO A 774 7.34 15.82 -5.22
C PRO A 774 8.12 16.67 -4.20
N ALA A 775 7.57 17.84 -3.83
CA ALA A 775 8.18 18.70 -2.82
C ALA A 775 8.22 18.01 -1.43
N ALA A 776 7.16 17.29 -1.06
CA ALA A 776 7.13 16.51 0.17
C ALA A 776 8.22 15.43 0.22
N ILE A 777 8.47 14.73 -0.89
CA ILE A 777 9.57 13.76 -1.01
C ILE A 777 10.93 14.43 -0.78
N GLN A 778 11.18 15.58 -1.44
CA GLN A 778 12.45 16.31 -1.28
C GLN A 778 12.69 16.74 0.18
N ARG A 779 11.63 17.21 0.88
CA ARG A 779 11.72 17.58 2.30
C ARG A 779 12.02 16.37 3.20
N LEU A 780 11.47 15.19 2.88
CA LEU A 780 11.79 13.95 3.61
C LEU A 780 13.21 13.46 3.32
N GLU A 781 13.71 13.60 2.10
CA GLU A 781 15.10 13.30 1.74
C GLU A 781 16.07 14.23 2.49
N MET A 782 15.75 15.52 2.60
CA MET A 782 16.50 16.45 3.44
C MET A 782 16.46 16.04 4.91
N ALA A 783 15.29 15.65 5.43
CA ALA A 783 15.16 15.20 6.81
C ALA A 783 16.00 13.95 7.11
N GLN A 784 16.05 12.97 6.19
CA GLN A 784 16.93 11.81 6.31
C GLN A 784 18.40 12.23 6.37
N LEU A 785 18.82 13.10 5.44
CA LEU A 785 20.19 13.59 5.37
C LEU A 785 20.63 14.34 6.64
N LEU A 786 19.74 15.13 7.23
CA LEU A 786 19.99 15.84 8.49
C LEU A 786 20.16 14.88 9.67
N LEU A 787 19.39 13.79 9.72
CA LEU A 787 19.49 12.77 10.77
C LEU A 787 20.72 11.87 10.63
N GLU A 788 21.16 11.58 9.39
CA GLU A 788 22.33 10.74 9.11
C GLU A 788 23.66 11.51 9.25
N THR A 789 23.63 12.84 9.16
CA THR A 789 24.84 13.66 9.23
C THR A 789 25.32 13.84 10.67
N GLN A 790 26.54 13.36 10.96
CA GLN A 790 27.17 13.50 12.28
C GLN A 790 27.23 14.98 12.73
N GLY A 791 26.83 15.23 13.99
CA GLY A 791 26.76 16.59 14.57
C GLY A 791 25.46 17.33 14.26
N TYR A 792 24.57 16.70 13.50
CA TYR A 792 23.21 17.11 13.20
C TYR A 792 22.28 15.99 13.65
N GLY A 793 21.03 16.33 13.97
CA GLY A 793 20.12 15.37 14.59
C GLY A 793 18.72 15.93 14.73
N TYR A 794 17.95 15.35 15.65
CA TYR A 794 16.55 15.69 15.84
C TYR A 794 16.30 17.18 16.09
N GLU A 795 17.17 17.86 16.85
CA GLU A 795 17.06 19.31 17.11
C GLU A 795 17.18 20.15 15.83
N THR A 796 18.11 19.81 14.93
CA THR A 796 18.22 20.53 13.64
C THR A 796 17.01 20.25 12.76
N LEU A 797 16.54 19.00 12.73
CA LEU A 797 15.33 18.65 12.00
C LEU A 797 14.12 19.44 12.50
N GLN A 798 13.97 19.61 13.81
CA GLN A 798 12.92 20.45 14.38
C GLN A 798 13.03 21.89 13.89
N LEU A 799 14.22 22.49 13.97
CA LEU A 799 14.43 23.86 13.48
C LEU A 799 14.05 23.99 12.00
N TYR A 800 14.39 23.00 11.18
CA TYR A 800 14.08 22.98 9.75
C TYR A 800 12.59 22.75 9.47
N ALA A 801 11.91 21.90 10.24
CA ALA A 801 10.51 21.54 9.97
C ALA A 801 9.52 22.65 10.33
N TYR A 802 9.73 23.38 11.43
CA TYR A 802 8.74 24.36 11.91
C TYR A 802 8.82 25.69 11.14
N PRO A 803 7.69 26.25 10.66
CA PRO A 803 7.68 27.50 9.90
C PRO A 803 8.35 28.68 10.61
N GLN A 804 8.22 28.76 11.94
CA GLN A 804 8.76 29.85 12.76
C GLN A 804 10.29 29.81 12.91
N THR A 805 10.91 28.64 12.72
CA THR A 805 12.36 28.45 12.87
C THR A 805 13.03 27.99 11.58
N HIS A 806 12.25 27.79 10.52
CA HIS A 806 12.70 27.20 9.27
C HIS A 806 13.92 27.92 8.72
N PHE A 807 13.94 29.26 8.74
CA PHE A 807 15.09 30.06 8.29
C PHE A 807 16.39 29.73 9.06
N LYS A 808 16.31 29.55 10.38
CA LYS A 808 17.46 29.12 11.22
C LYS A 808 17.91 27.72 10.84
N GLY A 809 16.95 26.80 10.67
CA GLY A 809 17.19 25.41 10.28
C GLY A 809 17.86 25.32 8.91
N LEU A 810 17.38 26.10 7.94
CA LEU A 810 17.91 26.22 6.58
C LEU A 810 19.39 26.67 6.58
N CYS A 811 19.70 27.76 7.28
CA CYS A 811 21.08 28.27 7.37
C CYS A 811 22.02 27.24 8.03
N LEU A 812 21.54 26.57 9.08
CA LEU A 812 22.29 25.56 9.81
C LEU A 812 22.52 24.30 8.94
N ALA A 813 21.51 23.87 8.19
CA ALA A 813 21.58 22.77 7.24
C ALA A 813 22.58 23.08 6.12
N TRP A 814 22.52 24.27 5.52
CA TRP A 814 23.46 24.70 4.48
C TRP A 814 24.90 24.63 4.99
N CYS A 815 25.18 25.17 6.18
CA CYS A 815 26.52 25.14 6.77
C CYS A 815 27.10 23.73 6.92
N GLY A 816 26.26 22.72 7.21
CA GLY A 816 26.69 21.33 7.40
C GLY A 816 26.74 20.47 6.14
N LEU A 817 25.98 20.87 5.11
CA LEU A 817 25.76 20.06 3.90
C LEU A 817 26.41 20.67 2.66
N HIS A 818 26.72 21.97 2.63
CA HIS A 818 27.25 22.63 1.43
C HIS A 818 28.59 22.02 0.95
N GLU A 819 29.47 21.63 1.87
CA GLU A 819 30.74 20.95 1.58
C GLU A 819 30.55 19.49 1.13
N LYS A 820 29.40 18.87 1.44
CA LYS A 820 29.13 17.46 1.12
C LYS A 820 28.48 17.28 -0.24
N SER A 821 27.66 18.22 -0.69
CA SER A 821 26.98 18.15 -1.99
C SER A 821 26.62 19.54 -2.52
N ARG A 822 27.18 19.89 -3.68
CA ARG A 822 26.91 21.15 -4.37
C ARG A 822 25.47 21.27 -4.86
N LEU A 823 24.82 20.16 -5.17
CA LEU A 823 23.40 20.11 -5.58
C LEU A 823 22.48 20.50 -4.42
N ILE A 824 22.74 19.93 -3.24
CA ILE A 824 21.99 20.24 -2.01
C ILE A 824 22.23 21.69 -1.59
N ALA A 825 23.49 22.15 -1.66
CA ALA A 825 23.86 23.54 -1.38
C ALA A 825 23.02 24.52 -2.21
N ARG A 826 22.99 24.33 -3.54
CA ARG A 826 22.23 25.18 -4.46
C ARG A 826 20.73 25.21 -4.16
N GLY A 827 20.12 24.07 -3.81
CA GLY A 827 18.71 24.04 -3.44
C GLY A 827 18.41 24.86 -2.19
N LEU A 828 19.25 24.73 -1.16
CA LEU A 828 19.14 25.50 0.09
C LEU A 828 19.41 27.00 -0.14
N GLU A 829 20.32 27.35 -1.06
CA GLU A 829 20.59 28.73 -1.46
C GLU A 829 19.38 29.37 -2.15
N GLN A 830 18.74 28.66 -3.07
CA GLN A 830 17.51 29.13 -3.73
C GLN A 830 16.36 29.33 -2.74
N GLU A 831 16.21 28.43 -1.78
CA GLU A 831 15.22 28.56 -0.70
C GLU A 831 15.53 29.77 0.17
N TYR A 832 16.80 30.01 0.50
CA TYR A 832 17.23 31.19 1.24
C TYR A 832 16.95 32.49 0.47
N GLU A 833 17.27 32.55 -0.82
CA GLU A 833 16.99 33.71 -1.68
C GLU A 833 15.49 34.06 -1.71
N SER A 834 14.61 33.05 -1.62
CA SER A 834 13.15 33.25 -1.62
C SER A 834 12.63 34.08 -0.43
N TYR A 835 13.39 34.18 0.67
CA TYR A 835 13.07 35.02 1.84
C TYR A 835 13.27 36.52 1.58
N PHE A 836 13.93 36.89 0.50
CA PHE A 836 14.29 38.25 0.17
C PHE A 836 13.69 38.69 -1.17
N GLN A 837 13.47 40.00 -1.36
CA GLN A 837 13.09 40.55 -2.65
C GLN A 837 14.35 40.73 -3.54
N LYS A 838 14.20 40.56 -4.87
CA LYS A 838 15.29 40.82 -5.83
C LYS A 838 15.64 42.32 -5.78
N GLU A 839 16.81 42.58 -5.18
CA GLU A 839 17.55 43.84 -4.97
C GLU A 839 16.82 45.07 -4.37
N PRO A 840 17.39 45.69 -3.30
CA PRO A 840 18.29 45.09 -2.30
C PRO A 840 17.50 44.09 -1.45
N LEU A 841 18.19 43.08 -0.88
CA LEU A 841 17.66 41.99 -0.03
C LEU A 841 16.90 42.52 1.21
N LYS A 842 15.74 43.15 1.00
CA LYS A 842 14.80 43.50 2.06
C LYS A 842 14.11 42.20 2.45
N PRO A 843 14.20 41.78 3.71
CA PRO A 843 13.55 40.57 4.16
C PRO A 843 12.04 40.72 3.98
N LYS A 844 11.38 39.67 3.47
CA LYS A 844 9.92 39.55 3.60
C LYS A 844 9.57 39.59 5.09
N ALA A 845 8.32 39.95 5.43
CA ALA A 845 7.83 40.08 6.81
C ALA A 845 7.92 38.79 7.69
N ALA A 846 8.59 37.74 7.22
CA ALA A 846 8.72 36.43 7.84
C ALA A 846 10.00 36.23 8.69
N LEU A 847 10.98 37.15 8.66
CA LEU A 847 12.17 37.05 9.53
C LEU A 847 11.93 37.68 10.90
N THR A 848 12.42 37.02 11.95
CA THR A 848 12.53 37.61 13.28
C THR A 848 13.53 38.76 13.31
N LYS A 849 13.41 39.64 14.32
CA LYS A 849 14.35 40.75 14.54
C LYS A 849 15.80 40.26 14.62
N GLU A 850 16.02 39.15 15.33
CA GLU A 850 17.33 38.51 15.50
C GLU A 850 17.92 38.05 14.15
N GLU A 851 17.15 37.31 13.37
CA GLU A 851 17.59 36.80 12.06
C GLU A 851 17.92 37.95 11.12
N GLY A 852 17.08 38.99 11.08
CA GLY A 852 17.30 40.17 10.26
C GLY A 852 18.60 40.91 10.61
N VAL A 853 18.92 41.04 11.91
CA VAL A 853 20.19 41.64 12.36
C VAL A 853 21.38 40.79 11.92
N MET A 854 21.30 39.47 12.09
CA MET A 854 22.38 38.56 11.69
C MET A 854 22.63 38.54 10.18
N VAL A 855 21.57 38.61 9.37
CA VAL A 855 21.68 38.73 7.91
C VAL A 855 22.40 40.02 7.55
N ARG A 856 21.97 41.17 8.10
CA ARG A 856 22.64 42.45 7.82
C ARG A 856 24.09 42.47 8.32
N LEU A 857 24.41 41.79 9.42
CA LEU A 857 25.78 41.67 9.92
C LEU A 857 26.66 40.80 9.01
N GLY A 858 26.13 39.68 8.50
CA GLY A 858 26.83 38.84 7.51
C GLY A 858 27.13 39.62 6.23
N GLN A 859 26.14 40.38 5.78
CA GLN A 859 26.26 41.29 4.65
C GLN A 859 27.33 42.38 4.90
N ALA A 860 27.23 43.09 6.02
CA ALA A 860 28.23 44.11 6.37
C ALA A 860 29.64 43.50 6.50
N GLY A 861 29.76 42.27 7.01
CA GLY A 861 31.02 41.52 7.06
C GLY A 861 31.62 41.24 5.67
N ALA A 862 30.78 40.93 4.68
CA ALA A 862 31.22 40.69 3.30
C ALA A 862 31.81 41.93 2.62
N SER A 863 31.48 43.14 3.11
CA SER A 863 32.08 44.39 2.63
C SER A 863 33.52 44.63 3.13
N ILE A 864 33.93 44.00 4.23
CA ILE A 864 35.25 44.22 4.85
C ILE A 864 36.20 43.00 4.76
N GLN A 865 35.66 41.78 4.63
CA GLN A 865 36.45 40.56 4.51
C GLN A 865 36.32 39.92 3.13
N LYS A 866 37.46 39.54 2.51
CA LYS A 866 37.51 38.80 1.25
C LYS A 866 36.74 37.49 1.37
N LYS A 867 35.90 37.22 0.37
CA LYS A 867 35.26 35.91 0.19
C LYS A 867 36.27 34.93 -0.37
N ASN A 868 36.39 33.78 0.27
CA ASN A 868 37.17 32.68 -0.26
C ASN A 868 36.54 31.36 0.20
N ASP A 869 36.01 30.61 -0.76
CA ASP A 869 35.34 29.32 -0.54
C ASP A 869 36.28 28.26 0.04
N GLN A 870 37.60 28.43 -0.08
CA GLN A 870 38.61 27.53 0.48
C GLN A 870 38.94 27.81 1.96
N LEU A 871 38.42 28.90 2.54
CA LEU A 871 38.62 29.18 3.96
C LEU A 871 37.86 28.19 4.83
N SER A 872 38.44 27.81 5.96
CA SER A 872 37.75 27.02 6.98
C SER A 872 36.51 27.76 7.52
N HIS A 873 35.59 27.04 8.16
CA HIS A 873 34.42 27.63 8.83
C HIS A 873 34.79 28.83 9.73
N SER A 874 35.87 28.70 10.52
CA SER A 874 36.39 29.76 11.37
C SER A 874 36.86 30.98 10.55
N GLY A 875 37.50 30.75 9.41
CA GLY A 875 37.90 31.80 8.49
C GLY A 875 36.70 32.52 7.85
N GLN A 876 35.66 31.81 7.44
CA GLN A 876 34.44 32.40 6.86
C GLN A 876 33.55 33.12 7.88
N THR A 877 33.77 32.90 9.18
CA THR A 877 33.05 33.55 10.28
C THR A 877 33.95 34.49 11.09
N LEU A 878 35.14 34.80 10.58
CA LEU A 878 36.21 35.49 11.30
C LEU A 878 35.77 36.85 11.86
N VAL A 879 35.15 37.70 11.04
CA VAL A 879 34.65 39.01 11.49
C VAL A 879 33.67 38.88 12.66
N PHE A 880 32.72 37.94 12.58
CA PHE A 880 31.76 37.72 13.67
C PHE A 880 32.45 37.20 14.95
N ASN A 881 33.41 36.28 14.81
CA ASN A 881 34.18 35.75 15.94
C ASN A 881 35.03 36.85 16.60
N LEU A 882 35.66 37.72 15.82
CA LEU A 882 36.43 38.86 16.32
C LEU A 882 35.56 39.87 17.08
N CYS A 883 34.35 40.16 16.59
CA CYS A 883 33.40 40.99 17.33
C CYS A 883 33.04 40.39 18.70
N LEU A 884 32.81 39.07 18.77
CA LEU A 884 32.53 38.37 20.02
C LEU A 884 33.74 38.33 20.96
N ASP A 885 34.94 38.13 20.43
CA ASP A 885 36.16 38.08 21.24
C ASP A 885 36.52 39.46 21.78
N GLY A 886 36.42 40.52 20.97
CA GLY A 886 36.58 41.90 21.43
C GLY A 886 35.58 42.28 22.52
N LEU A 887 34.33 41.81 22.40
CA LEU A 887 33.31 41.97 23.45
C LEU A 887 33.68 41.22 24.74
N LYS A 888 34.15 39.96 24.65
CA LYS A 888 34.58 39.16 25.81
C LYS A 888 35.77 39.79 26.53
N GLU A 889 36.77 40.28 25.79
CA GLU A 889 37.95 40.91 26.37
C GLU A 889 37.57 42.17 27.15
N ARG A 890 36.67 43.00 26.62
CA ARG A 890 36.20 44.21 27.29
C ARG A 890 35.34 43.94 28.52
N LEU A 891 34.54 42.88 28.51
CA LEU A 891 33.72 42.49 29.67
C LEU A 891 34.54 41.86 30.82
N LYS A 892 35.80 41.48 30.58
CA LYS A 892 36.73 40.99 31.64
C LYS A 892 37.40 42.12 32.44
N VAL A 893 37.29 43.38 32.01
CA VAL A 893 37.95 44.53 32.66
C VAL A 893 37.17 44.99 33.89
N ARG A 894 37.84 45.24 35.03
CA ARG A 894 37.22 45.58 36.35
C ARG A 894 36.39 46.88 36.35
N GLN A 895 36.57 47.78 35.39
CA GLN A 895 35.78 49.00 35.20
C GLN A 895 35.55 49.23 33.69
N PRO A 896 34.55 48.56 33.09
CA PRO A 896 34.32 48.67 31.66
C PRO A 896 33.64 50.01 31.34
N GLN A 897 34.29 50.87 30.54
CA GLN A 897 33.62 51.97 29.88
C GLN A 897 32.67 51.39 28.81
N THR A 898 31.42 51.14 29.20
CA THR A 898 30.43 50.40 28.39
C THR A 898 29.62 51.29 27.43
N GLY A 899 30.08 52.51 27.15
CA GLY A 899 29.42 53.38 26.18
C GLY A 899 29.52 52.80 24.76
N CYS A 900 28.40 52.77 24.02
CA CYS A 900 28.33 52.23 22.65
C CYS A 900 29.44 52.70 21.71
N PRO A 901 29.87 53.99 21.72
CA PRO A 901 30.92 54.47 20.82
C PRO A 901 32.30 53.85 21.11
N TYR A 902 32.64 53.66 22.38
CA TYR A 902 33.93 53.11 22.80
C TYR A 902 34.04 51.62 22.43
N LEU A 903 32.98 50.85 22.71
CA LEU A 903 32.93 49.44 22.36
C LEU A 903 33.00 49.20 20.84
N SER A 904 32.34 50.06 20.07
CA SER A 904 32.37 50.00 18.60
C SER A 904 33.76 50.33 18.04
N GLN A 905 34.44 51.35 18.58
CA GLN A 905 35.80 51.71 18.16
C GLN A 905 36.82 50.62 18.48
N ASP A 906 36.71 50.00 19.66
CA ASP A 906 37.61 48.91 20.06
C ASP A 906 37.48 47.67 19.16
N ILE A 907 36.23 47.26 18.89
CA ILE A 907 35.96 46.14 17.98
C ILE A 907 36.42 46.49 16.55
N ALA A 908 36.18 47.71 16.08
CA ALA A 908 36.66 48.16 14.78
C ALA A 908 38.19 48.10 14.67
N HIS A 909 38.92 48.50 15.71
CA HIS A 909 40.38 48.42 15.75
C HIS A 909 40.88 46.97 15.65
N LEU A 910 40.24 46.05 16.38
CA LEU A 910 40.56 44.62 16.33
C LEU A 910 40.32 44.02 14.94
N LEU A 911 39.21 44.40 14.28
CA LEU A 911 38.89 44.00 12.91
C LEU A 911 39.96 44.50 11.93
N ILE A 912 40.33 45.77 11.99
CA ILE A 912 41.33 46.39 11.10
C ILE A 912 42.68 45.67 11.21
N GLN A 913 43.19 45.51 12.43
CA GLN A 913 44.48 44.87 12.66
C GLN A 913 44.49 43.43 12.17
N THR A 914 43.44 42.67 12.48
CA THR A 914 43.41 41.23 12.22
C THR A 914 43.15 40.91 10.74
N LEU A 915 42.27 41.65 10.06
CA LEU A 915 41.99 41.47 8.63
C LEU A 915 43.17 41.91 7.75
N ALA A 916 43.87 42.99 8.11
CA ALA A 916 45.10 43.39 7.43
C ALA A 916 46.23 42.37 7.63
N ARG A 917 46.44 41.89 8.86
CA ARG A 917 47.50 40.89 9.16
C ARG A 917 47.25 39.54 8.50
N SER A 918 45.98 39.14 8.34
CA SER A 918 45.59 37.86 7.73
C SER A 918 45.51 37.92 6.20
N GLY A 919 45.69 39.09 5.57
CA GLY A 919 45.56 39.26 4.12
C GLY A 919 44.13 39.10 3.58
N LEU A 920 43.14 39.12 4.47
CA LEU A 920 41.71 38.92 4.14
C LEU A 920 40.94 40.24 4.03
N LYS A 921 41.61 41.39 4.01
CA LYS A 921 41.01 42.71 3.74
C LYS A 921 40.49 42.80 2.30
N VAL A 922 39.27 43.27 2.06
CA VAL A 922 38.73 43.49 0.70
C VAL A 922 39.56 44.52 -0.09
N ASP A 923 39.94 44.18 -1.33
CA ASP A 923 40.85 44.99 -2.16
C ASP A 923 40.21 46.27 -2.72
N SER A 924 38.87 46.36 -2.77
CA SER A 924 38.14 47.48 -3.38
C SER A 924 38.06 48.74 -2.51
N HIS A 925 38.60 48.71 -1.29
CA HIS A 925 38.58 49.86 -0.37
C HIS A 925 39.98 50.46 -0.16
N ASN A 926 40.09 51.78 -0.31
CA ASN A 926 41.24 52.51 0.24
C ASN A 926 41.21 52.48 1.78
N ASP A 927 42.34 52.78 2.44
CA ASP A 927 42.46 52.59 3.90
C ASP A 927 41.44 53.39 4.73
N VAL A 928 41.04 54.58 4.24
CA VAL A 928 40.01 55.42 4.89
C VAL A 928 38.62 54.81 4.75
N ALA A 929 38.25 54.34 3.56
CA ALA A 929 36.96 53.66 3.33
C ALA A 929 36.88 52.33 4.10
N PHE A 930 37.99 51.59 4.19
CA PHE A 930 38.06 50.34 4.95
C PHE A 930 37.89 50.59 6.46
N HIS A 931 38.57 51.58 7.02
CA HIS A 931 38.42 51.95 8.42
C HIS A 931 36.97 52.34 8.75
N GLN A 932 36.34 53.14 7.88
CA GLN A 932 34.95 53.52 8.05
C GLN A 932 33.99 52.33 7.96
N ALA A 933 34.22 51.40 7.02
CA ALA A 933 33.43 50.18 6.89
C ALA A 933 33.57 49.25 8.11
N CYS A 934 34.79 49.08 8.65
CA CYS A 934 35.00 48.34 9.90
C CYS A 934 34.29 48.98 11.08
N LEU A 935 34.27 50.32 11.17
CA LEU A 935 33.51 51.03 12.20
C LEU A 935 32.01 50.83 12.04
N THR A 936 31.48 50.88 10.82
CA THR A 936 30.06 50.60 10.54
C THR A 936 29.66 49.19 10.96
N VAL A 937 30.47 48.17 10.62
CA VAL A 937 30.23 46.78 11.05
C VAL A 937 30.25 46.65 12.58
N ALA A 938 31.23 47.27 13.23
CA ALA A 938 31.36 47.22 14.68
C ALA A 938 30.21 47.94 15.41
N SER A 939 29.82 49.13 14.94
CA SER A 939 28.65 49.87 15.45
C SER A 939 27.37 49.07 15.29
N GLN A 940 27.15 48.47 14.13
CA GLN A 940 25.99 47.62 13.88
C GLN A 940 25.97 46.39 14.79
N PHE A 941 27.13 45.75 15.05
CA PHE A 941 27.23 44.64 15.99
C PHE A 941 26.91 45.06 17.43
N VAL A 942 27.40 46.21 17.88
CA VAL A 942 27.18 46.69 19.24
C VAL A 942 25.73 47.16 19.45
N GLU A 943 25.19 47.97 18.54
CA GLU A 943 23.89 48.61 18.69
C GLU A 943 22.74 47.65 18.37
N GLU A 944 22.79 46.97 17.23
CA GLU A 944 21.67 46.14 16.79
C GLU A 944 21.71 44.73 17.37
N PHE A 945 22.89 44.10 17.44
CA PHE A 945 23.02 42.72 17.91
C PHE A 945 23.22 42.63 19.43
N TRP A 946 24.27 43.24 19.98
CA TRP A 946 24.59 43.10 21.41
C TRP A 946 23.57 43.77 22.32
N LEU A 947 23.25 45.05 22.06
CA LEU A 947 22.27 45.79 22.85
C LEU A 947 20.83 45.47 22.40
N GLY A 948 20.60 45.37 21.10
CA GLY A 948 19.25 45.25 20.54
C GLY A 948 18.62 43.85 20.55
N VAL A 949 19.40 42.79 20.35
CA VAL A 949 18.92 41.39 20.27
C VAL A 949 19.33 40.59 21.52
N MET A 950 20.60 40.68 21.91
CA MET A 950 21.15 39.90 23.02
C MET A 950 20.89 40.53 24.40
N ASN A 951 20.44 41.79 24.45
CA ASN A 951 20.16 42.54 25.68
C ASN A 951 21.27 42.40 26.75
N LYS A 952 22.54 42.49 26.31
CA LYS A 952 23.75 42.34 27.15
C LYS A 952 23.98 40.95 27.77
N HIS A 953 23.36 39.89 27.25
CA HIS A 953 23.65 38.51 27.63
C HIS A 953 24.41 37.77 26.54
N PHE A 954 25.46 37.01 26.91
CA PHE A 954 26.16 36.18 25.93
C PHE A 954 25.28 35.00 25.47
N PRO A 955 25.31 34.62 24.17
CA PRO A 955 24.58 33.47 23.68
C PRO A 955 25.18 32.17 24.23
N SER A 956 24.33 31.15 24.41
CA SER A 956 24.79 29.78 24.68
C SER A 956 25.54 29.21 23.47
N GLN A 957 26.29 28.12 23.66
CA GLN A 957 27.04 27.49 22.56
C GLN A 957 26.11 26.99 21.43
N SER A 958 24.95 26.43 21.76
CA SER A 958 23.96 25.98 20.77
C SER A 958 23.36 27.15 19.99
N HIS A 959 23.05 28.24 20.67
CA HIS A 959 22.52 29.45 20.04
C HIS A 959 23.56 30.15 19.17
N LEU A 960 24.81 30.23 19.65
CA LEU A 960 25.93 30.79 18.90
C LEU A 960 26.17 30.04 17.58
N ARG A 961 26.03 28.70 17.59
CA ARG A 961 26.11 27.88 16.37
C ARG A 961 25.07 28.30 15.32
N ILE A 962 23.83 28.58 15.74
CA ILE A 962 22.75 29.02 14.85
C ILE A 962 23.05 30.41 14.30
N LEU A 963 23.41 31.37 15.17
CA LEU A 963 23.75 32.74 14.77
C LEU A 963 24.92 32.78 13.80
N SER A 964 25.97 32.01 14.09
CA SER A 964 27.13 31.85 13.21
C SER A 964 26.74 31.26 11.85
N SER A 965 25.76 30.35 11.80
CA SER A 965 25.28 29.77 10.54
C SER A 965 24.52 30.78 9.69
N ILE A 966 23.64 31.60 10.29
CA ILE A 966 22.93 32.69 9.59
C ILE A 966 23.92 33.72 9.06
N TYR A 967 24.90 34.11 9.89
CA TYR A 967 25.97 35.02 9.49
C TYR A 967 26.75 34.47 8.29
N ARG A 968 27.22 33.23 8.39
CA ARG A 968 28.05 32.57 7.36
C ARG A 968 27.32 32.49 6.03
N MET A 969 26.08 32.00 6.02
CA MET A 969 25.31 31.89 4.79
C MET A 969 25.10 33.28 4.13
N SER A 970 24.76 34.29 4.94
CA SER A 970 24.57 35.67 4.45
C SER A 970 25.86 36.31 3.93
N PHE A 971 27.00 36.05 4.61
CA PHE A 971 28.34 36.50 4.19
C PHE A 971 28.74 35.90 2.84
N MET A 972 28.50 34.60 2.66
CA MET A 972 28.86 33.91 1.42
C MET A 972 27.98 34.36 0.25
N LEU A 973 26.68 34.56 0.47
CA LEU A 973 25.70 34.84 -0.61
C LEU A 973 25.53 36.31 -1.01
N GLN A 974 26.06 37.30 -0.29
CA GLN A 974 25.85 38.71 -0.66
C GLN A 974 26.68 39.16 -1.88
N ALA A 975 26.03 39.28 -3.05
CA ALA A 975 26.51 39.87 -4.30
C ALA A 975 27.72 39.18 -4.98
N ALA A 976 27.41 38.32 -5.93
CA ALA A 976 27.93 38.50 -7.29
C ALA A 976 27.21 39.69 -7.94
#